data_AF-A0A1G4JK64-F1
#
_entry.id   AF-A0A1G4JK64-F1
#
_cell.length_a   1.000
_cell.length_b   1.000
_cell.length_c   1.000
_cell.angle_alpha   90.00
_cell.angle_beta   90.00
_cell.angle_gamma   90.00
#
_symmetry.space_group_name_H-M   'P 1'
#
loop_
_entity.id
_entity.type
_entity.pdbx_description
1 polymer ?
#
loop_
_entity_poly.entity_id
_entity_poly.type
_entity_poly.pdbx_seq_one_letter_code
_entity_poly.pdbx_strand_id
1 'polypeptide(L)'
;MSQKRSFNRSGNDRNGFRGFKSGRKELRQIKKARKPSKNEEIVVDQNLADEFSSESENEAREDIESGNDAADSGEVYSALLTLLKHENRGQVGKKNGDETGTGEDRDVEVEPTGSGDQLIEEGLVPDDTSDLDDGEEQESEVEDSEDEEDPFQSHFNAVSEREADSLQAGFDAGSLKTFSTKNTEDNGQESFIFTQPCVEPNKCHTPSGKQSLSSYFIKNRLKVQNDLLDSSKDPLTSLQRKLVDPIFQYRDLLYEYANYDNEDEYRDLYTLHLLNHVYKTRDRILKDNQRLQDNNEQELLDQGFTRPKVLLVLPTRDVCHKVVTKIIEKSGVAQVDKKGKFQDQFNARAEPPTHKPKSFQHIFSGNTDDFFVLGMKFTRKAIKLYSNFYQSDVIVCSPLGIQLILENTDKKKRQDDFLSSVELMIYDQFHSIEFQNVQHVTSIFAHINKIPQQQHDADFSRIRMWYINDQAKQFRQTLIFTKYASPFANSLINGRCRNHAGRWKNRRTIGAEESAVSQVGLRVRQIFQRFDLVNKSVSEEPDARFKFFTSVIIPNMVKSTGYEDGFLLYIPDYTDYVRVRNYLHERTTLLFGDVNEYSSQRRLTSRRSLFQQGRLKVLLYTERLHHFRRYDIKGVKNVIFYKPPSNPEFYQEVVRFIGRSAFHGVADLNISVVRCLFSKLDSLALEKIVGSQRAAVLTHGQNEVYEFK
;
A
#
# COMPACT_ATOMS: atom_id res chain seq x y z
N MET A 1 -3.66 -85.12 46.43
CA MET A 1 -3.53 -85.67 45.07
C MET A 1 -4.65 -85.08 44.21
N SER A 2 -4.50 -84.72 42.94
CA SER A 2 -3.30 -84.33 42.19
C SER A 2 -3.73 -83.47 40.98
N GLN A 3 -3.11 -82.29 40.82
CA GLN A 3 -2.55 -81.71 39.57
C GLN A 3 -3.38 -81.68 38.26
N LYS A 4 -3.28 -80.67 37.37
CA LYS A 4 -2.37 -79.51 37.18
C LYS A 4 -3.23 -78.31 36.65
N ARG A 5 -3.03 -77.05 37.08
CA ARG A 5 -2.11 -76.00 36.52
C ARG A 5 -2.28 -75.77 35.00
N SER A 6 -2.40 -74.55 34.47
CA SER A 6 -2.16 -73.17 34.98
C SER A 6 -3.14 -72.18 34.29
N PHE A 7 -3.73 -71.18 34.98
CA PHE A 7 -3.19 -69.84 35.31
C PHE A 7 -2.69 -69.04 34.07
N ASN A 8 -3.04 -67.77 33.84
CA ASN A 8 -3.98 -66.84 34.52
C ASN A 8 -4.36 -65.70 33.53
N ARG A 9 -5.58 -65.13 33.54
CA ARG A 9 -6.02 -63.83 34.16
C ARG A 9 -5.22 -62.58 33.73
N SER A 10 -5.80 -61.39 33.59
CA SER A 10 -7.17 -60.85 33.84
C SER A 10 -7.29 -59.47 33.15
N GLY A 11 -8.45 -58.82 33.01
CA GLY A 11 -9.84 -59.10 33.40
C GLY A 11 -10.77 -58.09 32.68
N ASN A 12 -12.02 -58.43 32.40
CA ASN A 12 -13.24 -58.05 33.16
C ASN A 12 -13.55 -56.53 33.13
N ASP A 13 -14.79 -56.07 32.91
CA ASP A 13 -16.08 -56.75 32.68
C ASP A 13 -17.03 -55.78 31.92
N ARG A 14 -17.83 -56.22 30.94
CA ARG A 14 -19.26 -56.65 31.06
C ARG A 14 -20.16 -55.64 31.80
N ASN A 15 -21.23 -55.11 31.22
CA ASN A 15 -22.43 -55.77 30.68
C ASN A 15 -23.13 -54.80 29.69
N GLY A 16 -23.84 -55.24 28.63
CA GLY A 16 -25.19 -55.84 28.67
C GLY A 16 -26.25 -54.73 28.49
N PHE A 17 -27.29 -54.82 27.64
CA PHE A 17 -28.11 -55.99 27.26
C PHE A 17 -28.88 -55.72 25.94
N ARG A 18 -29.31 -56.82 25.28
CA ARG A 18 -30.45 -57.05 24.34
C ARG A 18 -31.24 -55.85 23.73
N GLY A 19 -31.76 -55.89 22.49
CA GLY A 19 -31.87 -56.99 21.53
C GLY A 19 -33.33 -57.36 21.13
N PHE A 20 -33.78 -56.83 19.99
CA PHE A 20 -34.81 -57.35 19.05
C PHE A 20 -36.30 -57.57 19.46
N LYS A 21 -37.21 -56.95 18.68
CA LYS A 21 -38.15 -57.55 17.68
C LYS A 21 -39.00 -56.43 17.03
N SER A 22 -38.96 -56.20 15.71
CA SER A 22 -39.58 -56.95 14.58
C SER A 22 -41.06 -56.59 14.30
N GLY A 23 -41.38 -56.13 13.08
CA GLY A 23 -42.77 -55.99 12.59
C GLY A 23 -42.96 -55.05 11.39
N ARG A 24 -43.08 -55.59 10.16
CA ARG A 24 -43.54 -54.86 8.95
C ARG A 24 -45.07 -54.72 8.91
N LYS A 25 -45.60 -53.61 8.36
CA LYS A 25 -46.69 -53.64 7.34
C LYS A 25 -46.94 -52.28 6.66
N GLU A 26 -47.61 -52.34 5.52
CA GLU A 26 -47.63 -51.36 4.43
C GLU A 26 -48.78 -50.33 4.46
N LEU A 27 -48.58 -49.24 3.70
CA LEU A 27 -49.53 -48.53 2.83
C LEU A 27 -50.91 -48.05 3.36
N ARG A 28 -51.16 -46.74 3.19
CA ARG A 28 -52.37 -46.24 2.48
C ARG A 28 -52.19 -44.81 1.92
N GLN A 29 -52.62 -44.63 0.68
CA GLN A 29 -52.76 -43.33 0.00
C GLN A 29 -54.18 -42.76 0.18
N ILE A 30 -54.35 -41.44 0.05
CA ILE A 30 -55.63 -40.81 -0.27
C ILE A 30 -55.53 -40.13 -1.65
N LYS A 31 -56.61 -40.21 -2.44
CA LYS A 31 -56.67 -39.88 -3.88
C LYS A 31 -57.48 -38.61 -4.16
N LYS A 32 -57.12 -37.88 -5.23
CA LYS A 32 -57.92 -37.49 -6.45
C LYS A 32 -57.44 -36.11 -6.98
N ALA A 33 -57.42 -35.79 -8.29
CA ALA A 33 -57.85 -36.48 -9.52
C ALA A 33 -57.02 -36.09 -10.79
N ARG A 34 -57.30 -36.76 -11.93
CA ARG A 34 -56.84 -36.53 -13.33
C ARG A 34 -58.09 -36.51 -14.25
N LYS A 35 -58.12 -36.03 -15.51
CA LYS A 35 -57.15 -35.43 -16.47
C LYS A 35 -57.89 -34.24 -17.21
N PRO A 36 -57.63 -33.74 -18.46
CA PRO A 36 -56.92 -34.27 -19.63
C PRO A 36 -55.78 -33.37 -20.19
N SER A 37 -55.23 -33.76 -21.35
CA SER A 37 -54.00 -33.24 -21.95
C SER A 37 -54.15 -33.02 -23.47
N LYS A 38 -53.54 -31.94 -23.99
CA LYS A 38 -53.09 -31.63 -25.38
C LYS A 38 -52.76 -30.12 -25.38
N ASN A 39 -51.78 -29.54 -26.09
CA ASN A 39 -50.80 -30.00 -27.09
C ASN A 39 -49.40 -29.45 -26.74
N GLU A 40 -48.39 -29.83 -27.53
CA GLU A 40 -47.02 -29.30 -27.51
C GLU A 40 -46.97 -27.89 -28.13
N GLU A 41 -46.37 -26.92 -27.43
CA GLU A 41 -45.72 -25.73 -28.03
C GLU A 41 -44.45 -25.38 -27.25
N ILE A 42 -43.44 -24.88 -27.97
CA ILE A 42 -42.10 -24.59 -27.44
C ILE A 42 -42.10 -23.20 -26.81
N VAL A 43 -41.92 -23.12 -25.48
CA VAL A 43 -41.81 -21.84 -24.77
C VAL A 43 -40.34 -21.59 -24.39
N VAL A 44 -39.82 -20.46 -24.87
CA VAL A 44 -38.50 -19.93 -24.50
C VAL A 44 -38.57 -19.36 -23.09
N ASP A 45 -37.64 -19.78 -22.23
CA ASP A 45 -37.64 -19.42 -20.81
C ASP A 45 -37.24 -17.94 -20.60
N GLN A 46 -38.24 -17.08 -20.39
CA GLN A 46 -38.09 -15.67 -20.03
C GLN A 46 -37.95 -15.51 -18.51
N ASN A 47 -36.75 -15.77 -17.98
CA ASN A 47 -36.42 -15.56 -16.57
C ASN A 47 -35.13 -14.73 -16.40
N LEU A 48 -35.15 -13.50 -16.95
CA LEU A 48 -34.03 -12.55 -16.91
C LEU A 48 -34.46 -11.08 -16.66
N ALA A 49 -35.73 -10.83 -16.31
CA ALA A 49 -36.29 -9.47 -16.26
C ALA A 49 -36.65 -8.94 -14.84
N ASP A 50 -36.99 -9.81 -13.88
CA ASP A 50 -37.71 -9.41 -12.66
C ASP A 50 -36.84 -9.18 -11.39
N GLU A 51 -35.53 -8.99 -11.53
CA GLU A 51 -34.61 -8.73 -10.38
C GLU A 51 -33.95 -7.33 -10.41
N PHE A 52 -34.40 -6.40 -11.27
CA PHE A 52 -33.73 -5.11 -11.50
C PHE A 52 -34.60 -3.84 -11.32
N SER A 53 -35.77 -3.92 -10.69
CA SER A 53 -36.69 -2.76 -10.57
C SER A 53 -36.62 -1.98 -9.24
N SER A 54 -35.59 -2.16 -8.41
CA SER A 54 -35.45 -1.44 -7.14
C SER A 54 -34.06 -0.79 -7.00
N GLU A 55 -33.89 0.37 -7.65
CA GLU A 55 -33.06 1.52 -7.20
C GLU A 55 -32.90 2.53 -8.36
N SER A 56 -33.95 3.29 -8.69
CA SER A 56 -33.82 4.54 -9.46
C SER A 56 -35.11 5.38 -9.40
N GLU A 57 -35.33 6.11 -8.30
CA GLU A 57 -36.29 7.21 -8.27
C GLU A 57 -35.96 8.20 -7.14
N ASN A 58 -35.29 9.31 -7.48
CA ASN A 58 -35.73 10.69 -7.20
C ASN A 58 -34.59 11.72 -7.35
N GLU A 59 -34.61 12.49 -8.44
CA GLU A 59 -34.09 13.86 -8.47
C GLU A 59 -35.05 14.75 -9.27
N ALA A 60 -35.69 15.72 -8.61
CA ALA A 60 -36.33 16.86 -9.27
C ALA A 60 -36.60 18.06 -8.32
N ARG A 61 -35.68 19.03 -8.35
CA ARG A 61 -35.88 20.51 -8.25
C ARG A 61 -36.09 21.20 -6.89
N GLU A 62 -35.20 22.19 -6.67
CA GLU A 62 -35.37 23.59 -6.18
C GLU A 62 -36.83 24.08 -6.03
N ASP A 63 -37.24 24.93 -5.06
CA ASP A 63 -36.57 25.71 -4.00
C ASP A 63 -37.58 25.96 -2.84
N ILE A 64 -37.11 26.25 -1.59
CA ILE A 64 -37.65 27.25 -0.62
C ILE A 64 -36.96 27.12 0.78
N GLU A 65 -36.93 28.24 1.51
CA GLU A 65 -36.15 28.57 2.71
C GLU A 65 -36.31 27.68 3.98
N SER A 66 -35.19 27.56 4.70
CA SER A 66 -35.04 27.52 6.18
C SER A 66 -35.76 26.44 7.02
N GLY A 67 -34.96 25.59 7.67
CA GLY A 67 -35.39 24.77 8.82
C GLY A 67 -34.27 23.82 9.28
N ASN A 68 -34.01 23.75 10.60
CA ASN A 68 -33.13 22.71 11.16
C ASN A 68 -33.81 21.35 11.09
N ASP A 69 -33.07 20.29 10.76
CA ASP A 69 -33.15 19.00 11.47
C ASP A 69 -31.95 18.10 11.13
N ALA A 70 -31.26 17.62 12.17
CA ALA A 70 -30.07 16.76 12.05
C ALA A 70 -30.15 15.61 13.06
N ALA A 71 -30.91 14.57 12.72
CA ALA A 71 -31.10 13.39 13.57
C ALA A 71 -31.14 12.05 12.82
N ASP A 72 -31.64 12.00 11.59
CA ASP A 72 -32.17 10.75 11.01
C ASP A 72 -31.19 9.91 10.15
N SER A 73 -29.94 10.38 9.95
CA SER A 73 -28.95 9.64 9.15
C SER A 73 -28.15 8.59 9.93
N GLY A 74 -28.25 8.58 11.27
CA GLY A 74 -27.50 7.65 12.14
C GLY A 74 -28.11 6.24 12.24
N GLU A 75 -29.44 6.11 12.12
CA GLU A 75 -30.13 4.83 12.32
C GLU A 75 -29.93 3.88 11.13
N VAL A 76 -29.90 4.41 9.89
CA VAL A 76 -29.68 3.59 8.68
C VAL A 76 -28.27 2.97 8.66
N TYR A 77 -27.24 3.74 9.03
CA TYR A 77 -25.85 3.25 9.05
C TYR A 77 -25.58 2.28 10.20
N SER A 78 -26.19 2.51 11.36
CA SER A 78 -26.09 1.58 12.50
C SER A 78 -26.87 0.27 12.28
N ALA A 79 -28.01 0.30 11.57
CA ALA A 79 -28.69 -0.91 11.10
C ALA A 79 -27.80 -1.74 10.15
N LEU A 80 -27.10 -1.08 9.22
CA LEU A 80 -26.21 -1.73 8.26
C LEU A 80 -24.98 -2.38 8.95
N LEU A 81 -24.39 -1.71 9.93
CA LEU A 81 -23.34 -2.27 10.81
C LEU A 81 -23.84 -3.43 11.68
N THR A 82 -25.13 -3.41 12.08
CA THR A 82 -25.72 -4.48 12.89
C THR A 82 -26.01 -5.72 12.06
N LEU A 83 -26.44 -5.57 10.80
CA LEU A 83 -26.57 -6.65 9.82
C LEU A 83 -25.20 -7.31 9.55
N LEU A 84 -24.16 -6.52 9.28
CA LEU A 84 -22.77 -6.99 9.10
C LEU A 84 -22.26 -7.80 10.31
N LYS A 85 -22.62 -7.40 11.55
CA LYS A 85 -22.29 -8.15 12.77
C LYS A 85 -23.11 -9.43 12.95
N HIS A 86 -24.26 -9.55 12.30
CA HIS A 86 -25.16 -10.70 12.43
C HIS A 86 -24.83 -11.85 11.46
N GLU A 87 -24.23 -11.55 10.30
CA GLU A 87 -23.69 -12.58 9.39
C GLU A 87 -22.43 -13.24 9.98
N ASN A 88 -21.59 -12.49 10.71
CA ASN A 88 -20.34 -12.98 11.32
C ASN A 88 -20.52 -13.87 12.57
N ARG A 89 -21.71 -14.46 12.81
CA ARG A 89 -21.97 -15.39 13.93
C ARG A 89 -22.61 -16.71 13.49
N GLY A 90 -21.99 -17.36 12.50
CA GLY A 90 -22.33 -18.70 12.02
C GLY A 90 -21.66 -19.86 12.79
N GLN A 91 -22.38 -20.45 13.75
CA GLN A 91 -22.24 -21.82 14.29
C GLN A 91 -20.85 -22.52 14.32
N VAL A 92 -20.23 -22.56 15.51
CA VAL A 92 -19.12 -23.49 15.81
C VAL A 92 -19.62 -24.92 15.92
N GLY A 93 -19.54 -25.69 14.82
CA GLY A 93 -19.87 -27.11 14.78
C GLY A 93 -18.65 -28.01 15.04
N LYS A 94 -18.67 -28.78 16.13
CA LYS A 94 -17.69 -29.87 16.38
C LYS A 94 -17.68 -30.88 15.24
N LYS A 95 -16.49 -31.23 14.71
CA LYS A 95 -16.29 -32.49 13.98
C LYS A 95 -14.96 -33.16 14.33
N ASN A 96 -15.04 -34.46 14.55
CA ASN A 96 -13.91 -35.39 14.54
C ASN A 96 -13.40 -35.53 13.10
N GLY A 97 -12.13 -35.94 12.95
CA GLY A 97 -11.55 -36.21 11.64
C GLY A 97 -12.02 -37.53 11.03
N ASP A 98 -11.93 -37.60 9.70
CA ASP A 98 -11.42 -38.77 8.99
C ASP A 98 -10.84 -38.31 7.64
N GLU A 99 -9.80 -38.98 7.15
CA GLU A 99 -9.14 -38.60 5.89
C GLU A 99 -9.81 -39.24 4.67
N THR A 100 -9.91 -38.50 3.56
CA THR A 100 -9.73 -39.02 2.18
C THR A 100 -9.65 -37.84 1.22
N GLY A 101 -8.69 -37.87 0.30
CA GLY A 101 -8.36 -36.72 -0.55
C GLY A 101 -8.86 -36.84 -1.99
N THR A 102 -9.29 -35.71 -2.55
CA THR A 102 -9.23 -35.36 -3.98
C THR A 102 -8.97 -33.86 -4.07
N GLY A 103 -8.01 -33.42 -4.89
CA GLY A 103 -7.61 -32.02 -4.97
C GLY A 103 -8.54 -31.18 -5.84
N GLU A 104 -9.04 -30.07 -5.28
CA GLU A 104 -9.62 -28.94 -6.00
C GLU A 104 -9.09 -27.64 -5.38
N ASP A 105 -8.91 -26.61 -6.21
CA ASP A 105 -8.29 -25.33 -5.82
C ASP A 105 -9.09 -24.63 -4.70
N ARG A 106 -8.52 -24.62 -3.49
CA ARG A 106 -8.98 -23.76 -2.40
C ARG A 106 -8.18 -22.47 -2.39
N ASP A 107 -8.74 -21.44 -3.03
CA ASP A 107 -8.34 -20.06 -2.76
C ASP A 107 -8.46 -19.79 -1.25
N VAL A 108 -7.38 -19.31 -0.62
CA VAL A 108 -7.41 -18.95 0.81
C VAL A 108 -8.17 -17.65 0.97
N GLU A 109 -9.38 -17.73 1.50
CA GLU A 109 -10.10 -16.57 2.03
C GLU A 109 -9.46 -16.17 3.36
N VAL A 110 -8.69 -15.08 3.34
CA VAL A 110 -8.20 -14.42 4.55
C VAL A 110 -9.35 -13.55 5.06
N GLU A 111 -10.10 -14.05 6.05
CA GLU A 111 -10.99 -13.18 6.82
C GLU A 111 -10.18 -12.16 7.63
N PRO A 112 -10.63 -10.89 7.74
CA PRO A 112 -9.97 -9.90 8.57
C PRO A 112 -10.09 -10.31 10.04
N THR A 113 -9.01 -10.86 10.59
CA THR A 113 -8.96 -11.21 12.01
C THR A 113 -9.10 -9.94 12.85
N GLY A 114 -9.91 -9.98 13.91
CA GLY A 114 -10.11 -8.87 14.87
C GLY A 114 -8.87 -8.55 15.73
N SER A 115 -7.67 -8.80 15.19
CA SER A 115 -6.38 -8.50 15.80
C SER A 115 -5.96 -7.04 15.60
N GLY A 116 -6.34 -6.41 14.49
CA GLY A 116 -5.99 -5.01 14.19
C GLY A 116 -6.64 -4.01 15.15
N ASP A 117 -7.93 -4.20 15.48
CA ASP A 117 -8.66 -3.37 16.45
C ASP A 117 -8.01 -3.43 17.84
N GLN A 118 -7.56 -4.62 18.26
CA GLN A 118 -6.85 -4.81 19.54
C GLN A 118 -5.55 -3.99 19.59
N LEU A 119 -4.86 -3.81 18.47
CA LEU A 119 -3.63 -3.01 18.44
C LEU A 119 -3.91 -1.51 18.59
N ILE A 120 -5.04 -1.07 18.04
CA ILE A 120 -5.51 0.31 18.19
C ILE A 120 -5.95 0.54 19.64
N GLU A 121 -6.72 -0.37 20.24
CA GLU A 121 -7.10 -0.29 21.65
C GLU A 121 -5.86 -0.27 22.57
N GLU A 122 -4.91 -1.20 22.39
CA GLU A 122 -3.67 -1.23 23.18
C GLU A 122 -2.77 0.01 22.99
N GLY A 123 -2.79 0.62 21.80
CA GLY A 123 -2.03 1.84 21.51
C GLY A 123 -2.67 3.13 22.04
N LEU A 124 -3.99 3.13 22.26
CA LEU A 124 -4.74 4.30 22.76
C LEU A 124 -4.96 4.27 24.29
N VAL A 125 -4.94 3.09 24.93
CA VAL A 125 -5.09 2.96 26.39
C VAL A 125 -3.85 3.51 27.10
N PRO A 126 -3.99 4.40 28.11
CA PRO A 126 -2.87 4.82 28.95
C PRO A 126 -2.26 3.62 29.68
N ASP A 127 -0.93 3.51 29.67
CA ASP A 127 -0.24 2.43 30.39
C ASP A 127 -0.17 2.80 31.88
N ASP A 128 -1.05 2.21 32.71
CA ASP A 128 -1.10 2.41 34.17
C ASP A 128 0.16 1.89 34.90
N THR A 129 1.10 1.26 34.19
CA THR A 129 2.42 0.97 34.73
C THR A 129 3.21 2.26 34.89
N SER A 130 3.38 2.70 36.13
CA SER A 130 4.40 3.68 36.51
C SER A 130 5.78 3.14 36.11
N ASP A 131 6.28 3.58 34.96
CA ASP A 131 7.59 3.21 34.41
C ASP A 131 8.70 3.89 35.26
N LEU A 132 8.95 3.33 36.44
CA LEU A 132 10.03 3.71 37.37
C LEU A 132 11.44 3.33 36.84
N ASP A 133 11.59 3.10 35.52
CA ASP A 133 12.79 2.60 34.85
C ASP A 133 13.57 3.68 34.09
N ASP A 134 13.13 4.95 34.13
CA ASP A 134 14.05 6.10 33.97
C ASP A 134 14.76 6.40 35.31
N GLY A 135 15.13 5.35 36.05
CA GLY A 135 16.04 5.43 37.17
C GLY A 135 17.43 5.85 36.70
N GLU A 136 17.95 6.93 37.26
CA GLU A 136 19.19 7.58 36.85
C GLU A 136 20.44 6.79 37.27
N GLU A 137 20.64 5.61 36.70
CA GLU A 137 21.96 4.97 36.70
C GLU A 137 22.91 5.85 35.86
N GLN A 138 23.83 6.54 36.53
CA GLN A 138 24.94 7.26 35.92
C GLN A 138 25.97 6.26 35.41
N GLU A 139 25.95 5.99 34.11
CA GLU A 139 27.18 5.58 33.41
C GLU A 139 27.73 6.81 32.68
N SER A 140 29.04 7.01 32.79
CA SER A 140 29.78 7.97 31.99
C SER A 140 29.80 7.47 30.54
N GLU A 141 28.78 7.83 29.76
CA GLU A 141 28.86 7.73 28.31
C GLU A 141 30.12 8.46 27.86
N VAL A 142 30.96 7.77 27.07
CA VAL A 142 32.15 8.36 26.49
C VAL A 142 31.73 9.63 25.76
N GLU A 143 32.41 10.75 26.03
CA GLU A 143 32.17 12.01 25.35
C GLU A 143 32.41 11.81 23.84
N ASP A 144 31.34 11.52 23.11
CA ASP A 144 31.29 11.60 21.65
C ASP A 144 31.74 13.02 21.27
N SER A 145 32.94 13.15 20.71
CA SER A 145 33.57 14.44 20.41
C SER A 145 32.65 15.31 19.56
N GLU A 146 32.27 16.49 20.06
CA GLU A 146 31.34 17.42 19.40
C GLU A 146 31.94 18.10 18.15
N ASP A 147 33.17 17.73 17.75
CA ASP A 147 33.98 18.32 16.67
C ASP A 147 33.64 17.81 15.25
N GLU A 148 32.79 16.79 15.08
CA GLU A 148 32.30 16.37 13.75
C GLU A 148 31.00 17.12 13.39
N GLU A 149 30.95 17.73 12.19
CA GLU A 149 29.75 18.38 11.65
C GLU A 149 28.61 17.37 11.39
N ASP A 150 27.87 17.00 12.45
CA ASP A 150 26.74 16.09 12.38
C ASP A 150 25.53 16.74 11.66
N PRO A 151 25.04 16.16 10.55
CA PRO A 151 23.84 16.64 9.88
C PRO A 151 22.60 16.73 10.76
N PHE A 152 22.50 15.95 11.84
CA PHE A 152 21.41 16.08 12.82
C PHE A 152 21.45 17.44 13.53
N GLN A 153 22.64 17.93 13.88
CA GLN A 153 22.80 19.22 14.56
C GLN A 153 22.49 20.38 13.61
N SER A 154 23.05 20.35 12.40
CA SER A 154 22.80 21.42 11.42
C SER A 154 21.34 21.45 10.95
N HIS A 155 20.69 20.30 10.78
CA HIS A 155 19.32 20.22 10.26
C HIS A 155 18.24 20.64 11.27
N PHE A 156 18.33 20.21 12.53
CA PHE A 156 17.28 20.46 13.54
C PHE A 156 17.60 21.58 14.53
N ASN A 157 18.88 21.93 14.72
CA ASN A 157 19.34 22.75 15.85
C ASN A 157 20.07 24.05 15.44
N ALA A 158 20.67 24.11 14.25
CA ALA A 158 21.40 25.29 13.78
C ALA A 158 20.57 26.27 12.92
N VAL A 159 19.39 25.87 12.46
CA VAL A 159 18.53 26.72 11.61
C VAL A 159 17.94 27.86 12.44
N SER A 160 18.14 29.10 12.00
CA SER A 160 17.60 30.26 12.71
C SER A 160 16.11 30.45 12.47
N GLU A 161 15.39 30.98 13.47
CA GLU A 161 13.94 31.27 13.37
C GLU A 161 13.62 32.15 12.16
N ARG A 162 14.44 33.17 11.91
CA ARG A 162 14.30 34.08 10.76
C ARG A 162 14.37 33.36 9.41
N GLU A 163 15.19 32.33 9.30
CA GLU A 163 15.30 31.53 8.07
C GLU A 163 14.06 30.64 7.90
N ALA A 164 13.61 29.97 8.96
CA ALA A 164 12.39 29.15 8.95
C ALA A 164 11.12 29.98 8.65
N ASP A 165 11.00 31.18 9.24
CA ASP A 165 9.93 32.14 8.96
C ASP A 165 9.95 32.59 7.49
N SER A 166 11.14 32.92 6.96
CA SER A 166 11.29 33.35 5.57
C SER A 166 10.96 32.24 4.56
N LEU A 167 11.28 30.98 4.89
CA LEU A 167 10.88 29.80 4.13
C LEU A 167 9.37 29.58 4.20
N GLN A 168 8.75 29.69 5.39
CA GLN A 168 7.31 29.53 5.56
C GLN A 168 6.53 30.57 4.76
N ALA A 169 6.90 31.86 4.89
CA ALA A 169 6.31 32.94 4.12
C ALA A 169 6.49 32.75 2.60
N GLY A 170 7.66 32.27 2.16
CA GLY A 170 7.92 31.97 0.76
C GLY A 170 7.09 30.79 0.21
N PHE A 171 6.84 29.77 1.02
CA PHE A 171 5.96 28.65 0.66
C PHE A 171 4.50 29.09 0.53
N ASP A 172 4.02 29.92 1.46
CA ASP A 172 2.61 30.32 1.51
C ASP A 172 2.30 31.41 0.47
N ALA A 173 3.27 32.26 0.13
CA ALA A 173 3.18 33.19 -1.01
C ALA A 173 3.43 32.53 -2.38
N GLY A 174 3.87 31.28 -2.42
CA GLY A 174 4.23 30.57 -3.66
C GLY A 174 5.41 31.19 -4.42
N SER A 175 6.26 31.98 -3.74
CA SER A 175 7.31 32.81 -4.35
C SER A 175 8.71 32.20 -4.32
N LEU A 176 8.89 31.07 -3.61
CA LEU A 176 10.17 30.36 -3.52
C LEU A 176 10.69 29.93 -4.89
N LYS A 177 11.97 30.20 -5.14
CA LYS A 177 12.69 29.64 -6.28
C LYS A 177 13.25 28.27 -5.90
N THR A 178 13.24 27.33 -6.83
CA THR A 178 13.86 26.01 -6.62
C THR A 178 15.22 25.95 -7.28
N PHE A 179 16.28 25.77 -6.48
CA PHE A 179 17.57 25.33 -7.00
C PHE A 179 17.46 23.84 -7.37
N SER A 180 18.01 23.42 -8.52
CA SER A 180 18.02 22.03 -8.91
C SER A 180 19.28 21.68 -9.70
N THR A 181 19.85 20.51 -9.40
CA THR A 181 20.98 19.92 -10.10
C THR A 181 20.62 18.49 -10.49
N LYS A 182 21.09 18.04 -11.67
CA LYS A 182 20.91 16.68 -12.15
C LYS A 182 22.27 16.00 -12.32
N ASN A 183 22.48 14.92 -11.59
CA ASN A 183 23.61 14.02 -11.77
C ASN A 183 23.15 12.80 -12.60
N THR A 184 24.01 12.27 -13.45
CA THR A 184 23.76 11.04 -14.23
C THR A 184 24.76 9.98 -13.81
N GLU A 185 24.27 8.81 -13.46
CA GLU A 185 25.04 7.67 -12.96
C GLU A 185 24.77 6.44 -13.87
N ASP A 186 25.43 5.31 -13.58
CA ASP A 186 25.26 4.03 -14.29
C ASP A 186 25.27 4.15 -15.82
N ASN A 187 26.26 4.86 -16.37
CA ASN A 187 26.39 5.11 -17.82
C ASN A 187 25.14 5.77 -18.47
N GLY A 188 24.31 6.48 -17.69
CA GLY A 188 23.07 7.12 -18.12
C GLY A 188 21.79 6.29 -17.89
N GLN A 189 21.89 5.09 -17.31
CA GLN A 189 20.73 4.27 -16.94
C GLN A 189 19.97 4.83 -15.72
N GLU A 190 20.64 5.59 -14.84
CA GLU A 190 20.02 6.25 -13.70
C GLU A 190 20.43 7.72 -13.65
N SER A 191 19.53 8.58 -13.17
CA SER A 191 19.86 9.98 -12.92
C SER A 191 19.21 10.49 -11.66
N PHE A 192 19.97 11.16 -10.82
CA PHE A 192 19.52 11.75 -9.57
C PHE A 192 19.29 13.25 -9.75
N ILE A 193 18.09 13.71 -9.42
CA ILE A 193 17.68 15.11 -9.44
C ILE A 193 17.59 15.59 -7.99
N PHE A 194 18.49 16.48 -7.61
CA PHE A 194 18.40 17.25 -6.39
C PHE A 194 17.51 18.48 -6.61
N THR A 195 16.70 18.85 -5.63
CA THR A 195 15.95 20.11 -5.62
C THR A 195 15.89 20.70 -4.21
N GLN A 196 16.21 21.97 -4.04
CA GLN A 196 16.11 22.68 -2.75
C GLN A 196 15.21 23.91 -2.88
N PRO A 197 14.31 24.18 -1.92
CA PRO A 197 13.61 25.47 -1.82
C PRO A 197 14.58 26.57 -1.38
N CYS A 198 14.60 27.70 -2.09
CA CYS A 198 15.56 28.77 -1.86
C CYS A 198 14.85 30.12 -1.77
N VAL A 199 15.02 30.80 -0.63
CA VAL A 199 14.68 32.23 -0.47
C VAL A 199 15.71 33.07 -1.24
N GLU A 200 16.99 32.77 -1.05
CA GLU A 200 18.11 33.39 -1.77
C GLU A 200 18.87 32.31 -2.56
N PRO A 201 18.87 32.34 -3.91
CA PRO A 201 19.47 31.27 -4.71
C PRO A 201 20.99 31.13 -4.53
N ASN A 202 21.67 32.18 -4.05
CA ASN A 202 23.11 32.18 -3.83
C ASN A 202 23.55 31.36 -2.59
N LYS A 203 22.63 31.03 -1.67
CA LYS A 203 22.89 30.20 -0.49
C LYS A 203 22.63 28.71 -0.72
N CYS A 204 22.00 28.35 -1.84
CA CYS A 204 21.69 26.96 -2.17
C CYS A 204 22.83 26.34 -2.97
N HIS A 205 23.31 25.20 -2.51
CA HIS A 205 24.42 24.46 -3.13
C HIS A 205 24.06 22.99 -3.24
N THR A 206 24.58 22.32 -4.27
CA THR A 206 24.50 20.86 -4.35
C THR A 206 25.32 20.26 -3.19
N PRO A 207 24.77 19.33 -2.41
CA PRO A 207 25.53 18.66 -1.34
C PRO A 207 26.81 18.02 -1.84
N SER A 208 27.81 18.00 -0.97
CA SER A 208 28.89 17.01 -1.05
C SER A 208 28.32 15.63 -0.76
N GLY A 209 28.45 14.71 -1.71
CA GLY A 209 28.21 13.28 -1.50
C GLY A 209 29.49 12.62 -1.02
N LYS A 210 29.44 11.99 0.16
CA LYS A 210 30.59 11.30 0.76
C LYS A 210 30.57 9.79 0.48
N GLN A 211 29.42 9.24 0.09
CA GLN A 211 29.18 7.84 -0.30
C GLN A 211 29.68 6.78 0.71
N SER A 212 29.79 7.14 1.99
CA SER A 212 30.30 6.28 3.06
C SER A 212 29.58 6.55 4.40
N LEU A 213 29.34 5.49 5.18
CA LEU A 213 28.85 5.61 6.56
C LEU A 213 29.89 6.21 7.52
N SER A 214 31.19 5.99 7.29
CA SER A 214 32.25 6.46 8.19
C SER A 214 32.37 7.99 8.24
N SER A 215 31.70 8.69 7.31
CA SER A 215 31.71 10.15 7.21
C SER A 215 30.47 10.84 7.81
N TYR A 216 29.62 10.06 8.49
CA TYR A 216 28.43 10.52 9.20
C TYR A 216 28.49 10.08 10.66
N PHE A 217 28.11 10.97 11.57
CA PHE A 217 28.07 10.64 12.99
C PHE A 217 26.98 9.59 13.28
N ILE A 218 27.42 8.38 13.61
CA ILE A 218 26.59 7.24 14.02
C ILE A 218 26.92 6.91 15.47
N LYS A 219 25.89 6.74 16.30
CA LYS A 219 26.05 6.43 17.72
C LYS A 219 26.89 5.17 17.96
N ASN A 220 27.81 5.21 18.91
CA ASN A 220 28.80 4.14 19.10
C ASN A 220 28.16 2.76 19.33
N ARG A 221 27.06 2.67 20.08
CA ARG A 221 26.29 1.42 20.23
C ARG A 221 25.82 0.82 18.90
N LEU A 222 25.38 1.66 17.95
CA LEU A 222 25.02 1.21 16.61
C LEU A 222 26.26 0.81 15.80
N LYS A 223 27.38 1.53 15.96
CA LYS A 223 28.66 1.13 15.35
C LYS A 223 29.14 -0.23 15.84
N VAL A 224 29.06 -0.53 17.15
CA VAL A 224 29.39 -1.84 17.72
C VAL A 224 28.47 -2.93 17.15
N GLN A 225 27.15 -2.74 17.25
CA GLN A 225 26.18 -3.78 16.84
C GLN A 225 26.20 -4.10 15.34
N ASN A 226 26.57 -3.12 14.50
CA ASN A 226 26.54 -3.26 13.04
C ASN A 226 27.94 -3.40 12.43
N ASP A 227 28.96 -3.73 13.23
CA ASP A 227 30.38 -3.90 12.81
C ASP A 227 31.00 -2.69 12.10
N LEU A 228 30.54 -1.47 12.40
CA LEU A 228 30.97 -0.20 11.76
C LEU A 228 32.15 0.50 12.47
N LEU A 229 32.81 -0.17 13.42
CA LEU A 229 33.99 0.38 14.10
C LEU A 229 35.24 0.41 13.21
N ASP A 230 35.32 -0.50 12.24
CA ASP A 230 36.47 -0.64 11.35
C ASP A 230 36.28 0.21 10.09
N SER A 231 36.69 1.47 10.14
CA SER A 231 36.61 2.42 9.03
C SER A 231 37.35 1.98 7.74
N SER A 232 38.17 0.92 7.79
CA SER A 232 38.82 0.34 6.61
C SER A 232 37.90 -0.59 5.80
N LYS A 233 36.83 -1.09 6.43
CA LYS A 233 35.75 -1.83 5.78
C LYS A 233 34.61 -0.86 5.51
N ASP A 234 34.40 -0.53 4.25
CA ASP A 234 33.17 0.13 3.82
C ASP A 234 32.13 -0.96 3.49
N PRO A 235 31.14 -1.21 4.38
CA PRO A 235 30.20 -2.32 4.22
C PRO A 235 29.12 -2.01 3.17
N LEU A 236 29.11 -0.80 2.58
CA LEU A 236 28.04 -0.36 1.72
C LEU A 236 28.08 -1.01 0.34
N THR A 237 26.94 -1.56 -0.05
CA THR A 237 26.66 -1.96 -1.44
C THR A 237 26.66 -0.76 -2.39
N SER A 238 26.72 -1.01 -3.70
CA SER A 238 26.62 0.04 -4.72
C SER A 238 25.32 0.86 -4.61
N LEU A 239 24.21 0.23 -4.25
CA LEU A 239 22.95 0.91 -3.98
C LEU A 239 23.05 1.77 -2.71
N GLN A 240 23.53 1.21 -1.61
CA GLN A 240 23.59 1.93 -0.33
C GLN A 240 24.51 3.15 -0.41
N ARG A 241 25.60 3.11 -1.18
CA ARG A 241 26.47 4.27 -1.47
C ARG A 241 25.74 5.43 -2.13
N LYS A 242 24.76 5.17 -3.01
CA LYS A 242 23.91 6.20 -3.63
C LYS A 242 22.89 6.79 -2.66
N LEU A 243 22.44 5.98 -1.70
CA LEU A 243 21.35 6.33 -0.78
C LEU A 243 21.82 6.88 0.57
N VAL A 244 23.07 6.62 0.98
CA VAL A 244 23.58 7.03 2.30
C VAL A 244 23.59 8.55 2.46
N ASP A 245 24.06 9.27 1.44
CA ASP A 245 24.16 10.74 1.49
C ASP A 245 22.79 11.43 1.63
N PRO A 246 21.76 11.16 0.80
CA PRO A 246 20.44 11.78 0.99
C PRO A 246 19.75 11.37 2.29
N ILE A 247 19.93 10.13 2.76
CA ILE A 247 19.32 9.64 4.00
C ILE A 247 19.95 10.31 5.21
N PHE A 248 21.28 10.23 5.38
CA PHE A 248 21.98 10.75 6.56
C PHE A 248 22.12 12.28 6.58
N GLN A 249 21.93 12.97 5.44
CA GLN A 249 21.82 14.43 5.38
C GLN A 249 20.38 14.96 5.54
N TYR A 250 19.49 14.16 6.16
CA TYR A 250 18.09 14.52 6.49
C TYR A 250 17.23 15.05 5.33
N ARG A 251 17.51 14.64 4.09
CA ARG A 251 16.75 15.07 2.90
C ARG A 251 15.61 14.14 2.55
N ASP A 252 14.57 14.70 1.95
CA ASP A 252 13.50 13.89 1.36
C ASP A 252 14.03 13.07 0.19
N LEU A 253 13.50 11.88 0.00
CA LEU A 253 13.91 10.94 -1.03
C LEU A 253 12.70 10.29 -1.68
N LEU A 254 12.64 10.30 -3.01
CA LEU A 254 11.82 9.37 -3.79
C LEU A 254 12.76 8.45 -4.56
N TYR A 255 12.78 7.16 -4.21
CA TYR A 255 13.62 6.17 -4.84
C TYR A 255 12.80 5.09 -5.55
N GLU A 256 12.89 5.06 -6.89
CA GLU A 256 12.41 4.01 -7.78
C GLU A 256 13.45 2.88 -7.88
N TYR A 257 13.25 1.78 -7.15
CA TYR A 257 14.16 0.63 -7.16
C TYR A 257 13.87 -0.33 -8.32
N ALA A 258 14.88 -1.10 -8.75
CA ALA A 258 14.78 -1.99 -9.89
C ALA A 258 14.19 -3.37 -9.55
N ASN A 259 14.83 -4.06 -8.59
CA ASN A 259 14.52 -5.44 -8.22
C ASN A 259 14.05 -5.51 -6.77
N TYR A 260 13.37 -6.61 -6.42
CA TYR A 260 12.92 -6.84 -5.04
C TYR A 260 14.10 -7.14 -4.08
N ASP A 261 15.22 -7.63 -4.60
CA ASP A 261 16.43 -7.91 -3.81
C ASP A 261 17.02 -6.62 -3.21
N ASN A 262 16.87 -5.48 -3.91
CA ASN A 262 17.26 -4.15 -3.41
C ASN A 262 16.51 -3.73 -2.14
N GLU A 263 15.37 -4.35 -1.81
CA GLU A 263 14.56 -3.94 -0.67
C GLU A 263 15.26 -4.19 0.66
N ASP A 264 15.93 -5.32 0.82
CA ASP A 264 16.64 -5.60 2.07
C ASP A 264 17.86 -4.68 2.26
N GLU A 265 18.52 -4.28 1.16
CA GLU A 265 19.65 -3.34 1.16
C GLU A 265 19.24 -1.93 1.61
N TYR A 266 18.15 -1.36 1.04
CA TYR A 266 17.70 -0.03 1.47
C TYR A 266 17.04 -0.06 2.85
N ARG A 267 16.40 -1.16 3.24
CA ARG A 267 15.90 -1.40 4.60
C ARG A 267 17.02 -1.35 5.63
N ASP A 268 18.15 -2.01 5.36
CA ASP A 268 19.28 -2.00 6.29
C ASP A 268 19.84 -0.59 6.52
N LEU A 269 19.78 0.26 5.50
CA LEU A 269 20.26 1.63 5.55
C LEU A 269 19.28 2.57 6.28
N TYR A 270 17.98 2.53 5.93
CA TYR A 270 17.00 3.42 6.60
C TYR A 270 16.70 3.00 8.03
N THR A 271 16.76 1.70 8.37
CA THR A 271 16.56 1.24 9.76
C THR A 271 17.74 1.63 10.67
N LEU A 272 18.97 1.62 10.15
CA LEU A 272 20.14 2.18 10.84
C LEU A 272 19.99 3.70 11.07
N HIS A 273 19.56 4.45 10.05
CA HIS A 273 19.30 5.89 10.16
C HIS A 273 18.18 6.21 11.18
N LEU A 274 17.07 5.47 11.12
CA LEU A 274 15.95 5.56 12.06
C LEU A 274 16.42 5.39 13.51
N LEU A 275 17.19 4.32 13.78
CA LEU A 275 17.74 4.07 15.11
C LEU A 275 18.71 5.17 15.55
N ASN A 276 19.56 5.64 14.64
CA ASN A 276 20.52 6.72 14.92
C ASN A 276 19.80 8.03 15.28
N HIS A 277 18.70 8.35 14.59
CA HIS A 277 17.85 9.51 14.87
C HIS A 277 17.12 9.39 16.23
N VAL A 278 16.52 8.22 16.53
CA VAL A 278 15.85 7.96 17.83
C VAL A 278 16.84 8.02 19.00
N TYR A 279 18.06 7.50 18.85
CA TYR A 279 19.07 7.60 19.92
C TYR A 279 19.62 9.02 20.05
N LYS A 280 19.92 9.74 18.96
CA LYS A 280 20.35 11.14 19.04
C LYS A 280 19.33 12.05 19.72
N THR A 281 18.04 11.87 19.43
CA THR A 281 16.95 12.62 20.08
C THR A 281 16.82 12.27 21.56
N ARG A 282 16.82 10.98 21.94
CA ARG A 282 16.77 10.57 23.35
C ARG A 282 17.99 11.01 24.15
N ASP A 283 19.20 10.81 23.62
CA ASP A 283 20.45 11.15 24.31
C ASP A 283 20.57 12.65 24.56
N ARG A 284 20.09 13.48 23.61
CA ARG A 284 20.01 14.93 23.81
C ARG A 284 19.07 15.27 24.98
N ILE A 285 17.86 14.72 25.00
CA ILE A 285 16.89 14.98 26.08
C ILE A 285 17.46 14.55 27.45
N LEU A 286 18.20 13.44 27.51
CA LEU A 286 18.86 12.98 28.74
C LEU A 286 19.99 13.93 29.19
N LYS A 287 20.85 14.40 28.26
CA LYS A 287 21.91 15.38 28.57
C LYS A 287 21.34 16.74 28.97
N ASP A 288 20.27 17.19 28.32
CA ASP A 288 19.61 18.46 28.62
C ASP A 288 18.82 18.37 29.94
N ASN A 289 18.26 17.20 30.31
CA ASN A 289 17.74 16.95 31.67
C ASN A 289 18.84 17.07 32.76
N GLN A 290 20.01 16.49 32.53
CA GLN A 290 21.15 16.59 33.47
C GLN A 290 21.61 18.04 33.63
N ARG A 291 21.71 18.80 32.52
CA ARG A 291 22.04 20.24 32.55
C ARG A 291 21.03 21.07 33.35
N LEU A 292 19.74 20.74 33.28
CA LEU A 292 18.70 21.40 34.09
C LEU A 292 18.82 21.08 35.59
N GLN A 293 19.21 19.86 35.95
CA GLN A 293 19.49 19.51 37.35
C GLN A 293 20.67 20.32 37.93
N ASP A 294 21.71 20.54 37.13
CA ASP A 294 22.86 21.37 37.51
C ASP A 294 22.54 22.88 37.48
N ASN A 295 21.71 23.34 36.54
CA ASN A 295 21.31 24.73 36.37
C ASN A 295 19.86 24.89 35.86
N ASN A 296 18.93 25.12 36.79
CA ASN A 296 17.50 25.28 36.52
C ASN A 296 17.12 26.55 35.73
N GLU A 297 18.04 27.50 35.50
CA GLU A 297 17.75 28.76 34.78
C GLU A 297 18.04 28.68 33.26
N GLN A 298 18.52 27.54 32.76
CA GLN A 298 18.93 27.42 31.35
C GLN A 298 17.76 27.03 30.42
N GLU A 299 17.42 27.90 29.48
CA GLU A 299 16.44 27.61 28.42
C GLU A 299 16.99 26.57 27.43
N LEU A 300 16.37 25.38 27.35
CA LEU A 300 16.78 24.28 26.48
C LEU A 300 15.63 23.85 25.57
N LEU A 301 15.73 24.23 24.29
CA LEU A 301 14.73 23.89 23.26
C LEU A 301 15.08 22.56 22.57
N ASP A 302 14.85 21.45 23.26
CA ASP A 302 15.22 20.11 22.79
C ASP A 302 14.01 19.24 22.36
N GLN A 303 12.83 19.50 22.88
CA GLN A 303 11.64 18.65 22.74
C GLN A 303 10.68 19.08 21.61
N GLY A 304 9.68 18.23 21.37
CA GLY A 304 8.47 18.56 20.61
C GLY A 304 7.21 18.27 21.43
N PHE A 305 6.05 18.63 20.90
CA PHE A 305 4.74 18.39 21.51
C PHE A 305 4.46 16.95 21.97
N THR A 306 4.96 15.93 21.26
CA THR A 306 4.75 14.52 21.61
C THR A 306 6.02 13.70 21.39
N ARG A 307 6.08 12.51 22.00
CA ARG A 307 7.25 11.63 21.95
C ARG A 307 7.52 10.99 20.57
N PRO A 308 6.52 10.59 19.75
CA PRO A 308 6.79 9.95 18.47
C PRO A 308 7.59 10.83 17.51
N LYS A 309 8.82 10.40 17.21
CA LYS A 309 9.71 11.06 16.24
C LYS A 309 9.66 10.42 14.86
N VAL A 310 9.29 9.14 14.78
CA VAL A 310 9.31 8.40 13.51
C VAL A 310 7.96 7.77 13.19
N LEU A 311 7.50 7.95 11.94
CA LEU A 311 6.34 7.26 11.37
C LEU A 311 6.77 6.38 10.19
N LEU A 312 6.57 5.07 10.33
CA LEU A 312 6.93 4.06 9.33
C LEU A 312 5.65 3.45 8.75
N VAL A 313 5.36 3.75 7.48
CA VAL A 313 4.16 3.30 6.77
C VAL A 313 4.50 2.16 5.81
N LEU A 314 3.89 1.00 6.02
CA LEU A 314 4.19 -0.26 5.33
C LEU A 314 2.89 -0.88 4.77
N PRO A 315 2.91 -1.61 3.64
CA PRO A 315 1.69 -2.13 3.03
C PRO A 315 1.05 -3.28 3.82
N THR A 316 1.84 -4.26 4.29
CA THR A 316 1.34 -5.51 4.86
C THR A 316 2.07 -5.90 6.14
N ARG A 317 1.46 -6.80 6.93
CA ARG A 317 2.06 -7.32 8.16
C ARG A 317 3.36 -8.09 7.93
N ASP A 318 3.54 -8.77 6.80
CA ASP A 318 4.81 -9.43 6.44
C ASP A 318 5.96 -8.42 6.28
N VAL A 319 5.72 -7.30 5.59
CA VAL A 319 6.71 -6.23 5.45
C VAL A 319 6.98 -5.60 6.82
N CYS A 320 5.95 -5.41 7.65
CA CYS A 320 6.12 -4.97 9.05
C CYS A 320 6.99 -5.95 9.85
N HIS A 321 6.75 -7.26 9.76
CA HIS A 321 7.58 -8.28 10.41
C HIS A 321 9.04 -8.18 9.97
N LYS A 322 9.31 -8.09 8.66
CA LYS A 322 10.67 -7.96 8.11
C LYS A 322 11.39 -6.70 8.60
N VAL A 323 10.73 -5.54 8.55
CA VAL A 323 11.35 -4.26 8.92
C VAL A 323 11.54 -4.13 10.42
N VAL A 324 10.54 -4.49 11.25
CA VAL A 324 10.68 -4.46 12.72
C VAL A 324 11.73 -5.47 13.20
N THR A 325 11.87 -6.61 12.53
CA THR A 325 12.96 -7.57 12.82
C THR A 325 14.33 -6.95 12.54
N LYS A 326 14.53 -6.30 11.38
CA LYS A 326 15.77 -5.55 11.08
C LYS A 326 16.03 -4.42 12.10
N ILE A 327 15.01 -3.68 12.53
CA ILE A 327 15.13 -2.66 13.59
C ILE A 327 15.62 -3.31 14.90
N ILE A 328 15.02 -4.42 15.33
CA ILE A 328 15.44 -5.16 16.54
C ILE A 328 16.90 -5.62 16.42
N GLU A 329 17.28 -6.27 15.31
CA GLU A 329 18.63 -6.80 15.09
C GLU A 329 19.71 -5.71 15.09
N LYS A 330 19.41 -4.55 14.49
CA LYS A 330 20.34 -3.42 14.39
C LYS A 330 20.40 -2.54 15.63
N SER A 331 19.41 -2.63 16.52
CA SER A 331 19.25 -1.74 17.69
C SER A 331 20.35 -1.84 18.75
N GLY A 332 21.00 -3.01 18.86
CA GLY A 332 21.94 -3.34 19.94
C GLY A 332 21.25 -3.58 21.29
N VAL A 333 19.94 -3.83 21.29
CA VAL A 333 19.15 -4.08 22.51
C VAL A 333 19.09 -5.58 22.82
N ALA A 334 19.35 -5.95 24.07
CA ALA A 334 19.30 -7.33 24.52
C ALA A 334 17.87 -7.87 24.73
N GLN A 335 16.95 -7.05 25.24
CA GLN A 335 15.57 -7.44 25.58
C GLN A 335 14.53 -6.83 24.64
N VAL A 336 13.53 -7.63 24.23
CA VAL A 336 12.38 -7.14 23.46
C VAL A 336 11.09 -7.66 24.09
N ASP A 337 10.31 -6.77 24.67
CA ASP A 337 9.06 -7.11 25.33
C ASP A 337 7.96 -7.38 24.30
N LYS A 338 7.06 -8.31 24.64
CA LYS A 338 5.96 -8.79 23.79
C LYS A 338 6.41 -9.35 22.41
N LYS A 339 7.69 -9.69 22.20
CA LYS A 339 8.22 -10.26 20.94
C LYS A 339 7.48 -11.51 20.44
N GLY A 340 7.05 -12.40 21.34
CA GLY A 340 6.26 -13.59 20.97
C GLY A 340 4.93 -13.22 20.32
N LYS A 341 4.16 -12.32 20.95
CA LYS A 341 2.90 -11.78 20.40
C LYS A 341 3.10 -11.14 19.02
N PHE A 342 4.21 -10.41 18.82
CA PHE A 342 4.57 -9.83 17.53
C PHE A 342 4.79 -10.91 16.46
N GLN A 343 5.53 -11.96 16.79
CA GLN A 343 5.73 -13.09 15.87
C GLN A 343 4.39 -13.77 15.54
N ASP A 344 3.54 -14.05 16.54
CA ASP A 344 2.25 -14.72 16.32
C ASP A 344 1.26 -13.90 15.46
N GLN A 345 1.29 -12.57 15.55
CA GLN A 345 0.34 -11.69 14.83
C GLN A 345 0.82 -11.22 13.45
N PHE A 346 2.13 -11.08 13.26
CA PHE A 346 2.71 -10.50 12.03
C PHE A 346 3.42 -11.53 11.15
N ASN A 347 3.91 -12.65 11.70
CA ASN A 347 4.52 -13.72 10.93
C ASN A 347 3.47 -14.78 10.56
N ALA A 348 3.27 -15.00 9.26
CA ALA A 348 2.53 -16.15 8.76
C ALA A 348 3.37 -16.86 7.70
N ARG A 349 3.32 -18.19 7.65
CA ARG A 349 3.96 -18.99 6.58
C ARG A 349 2.97 -19.29 5.46
N ALA A 350 2.29 -18.27 4.97
CA ALA A 350 1.45 -18.40 3.78
C ALA A 350 2.32 -18.25 2.53
N GLU A 351 2.39 -19.30 1.72
CA GLU A 351 3.07 -19.27 0.42
C GLU A 351 2.04 -19.14 -0.71
N PRO A 352 2.15 -18.12 -1.56
CA PRO A 352 1.25 -17.95 -2.71
C PRO A 352 1.49 -19.04 -3.76
N PRO A 353 0.49 -19.37 -4.61
CA PRO A 353 0.58 -20.50 -5.52
C PRO A 353 1.77 -20.41 -6.49
N THR A 354 2.57 -21.48 -6.57
CA THR A 354 3.83 -21.53 -7.34
C THR A 354 3.67 -21.28 -8.85
N HIS A 355 2.46 -21.40 -9.39
CA HIS A 355 2.14 -21.09 -10.78
C HIS A 355 2.01 -19.58 -11.07
N LYS A 356 1.97 -18.73 -10.05
CA LYS A 356 1.88 -17.27 -10.16
C LYS A 356 3.25 -16.65 -10.51
N PRO A 357 3.31 -15.44 -11.10
CA PRO A 357 4.57 -14.74 -11.33
C PRO A 357 5.38 -14.52 -10.04
N LYS A 358 6.71 -14.50 -10.13
CA LYS A 358 7.60 -14.28 -8.97
C LYS A 358 7.33 -12.95 -8.24
N SER A 359 6.91 -11.91 -8.97
CA SER A 359 6.51 -10.62 -8.40
C SER A 359 5.27 -10.72 -7.51
N PHE A 360 4.25 -11.44 -7.96
CA PHE A 360 3.07 -11.76 -7.17
C PHE A 360 3.46 -12.62 -5.97
N GLN A 361 4.34 -13.61 -6.16
CA GLN A 361 4.81 -14.44 -5.06
C GLN A 361 5.55 -13.63 -3.98
N HIS A 362 6.34 -12.63 -4.38
CA HIS A 362 7.03 -11.73 -3.46
C HIS A 362 6.07 -10.83 -2.67
N ILE A 363 5.15 -10.15 -3.35
CA ILE A 363 4.21 -9.19 -2.72
C ILE A 363 3.20 -9.90 -1.81
N PHE A 364 2.73 -11.08 -2.21
CA PHE A 364 1.72 -11.86 -1.47
C PHE A 364 2.31 -13.05 -0.70
N SER A 365 3.58 -12.95 -0.31
CA SER A 365 4.20 -13.87 0.66
C SER A 365 3.86 -13.47 2.09
N GLY A 366 3.72 -14.47 2.96
CA GLY A 366 3.57 -14.27 4.39
C GLY A 366 2.21 -13.69 4.78
N ASN A 367 2.19 -12.85 5.82
CA ASN A 367 0.95 -12.21 6.27
C ASN A 367 0.61 -10.97 5.41
N THR A 368 -0.34 -11.14 4.50
CA THR A 368 -0.79 -10.09 3.57
C THR A 368 -1.87 -9.15 4.13
N ASP A 369 -2.24 -9.32 5.41
CA ASP A 369 -3.17 -8.42 6.12
C ASP A 369 -2.60 -6.98 6.11
N ASP A 370 -3.43 -6.02 5.72
CA ASP A 370 -3.12 -4.59 5.61
C ASP A 370 -3.79 -3.74 6.70
N PHE A 371 -4.28 -4.36 7.78
CA PHE A 371 -4.84 -3.69 8.95
C PHE A 371 -3.95 -3.90 10.19
N PHE A 372 -3.12 -2.89 10.51
CA PHE A 372 -2.30 -2.82 11.74
C PHE A 372 -1.81 -1.41 12.06
N VAL A 373 -1.58 -1.15 13.36
CA VAL A 373 -0.81 -0.03 13.92
C VAL A 373 -0.03 -0.57 15.12
N LEU A 374 1.23 -0.17 15.29
CA LEU A 374 2.13 -0.67 16.35
C LEU A 374 2.96 0.47 16.91
N GLY A 375 2.83 0.73 18.21
CA GLY A 375 3.74 1.61 18.95
C GLY A 375 4.99 0.86 19.41
N MET A 376 6.16 1.47 19.22
CA MET A 376 7.46 0.97 19.70
C MET A 376 8.15 2.03 20.57
N LYS A 377 8.47 1.65 21.82
CA LYS A 377 9.19 2.48 22.80
C LYS A 377 10.58 1.89 23.04
N PHE A 378 11.61 2.71 22.93
CA PHE A 378 12.99 2.35 23.20
C PHE A 378 13.38 2.81 24.62
N THR A 379 13.93 1.89 25.41
CA THR A 379 14.62 2.20 26.67
C THR A 379 16.11 1.94 26.52
N ARG A 380 16.90 2.18 27.58
CA ARG A 380 18.35 1.88 27.56
C ARG A 380 18.61 0.40 27.28
N LYS A 381 17.86 -0.50 27.94
CA LYS A 381 18.12 -1.96 27.97
C LYS A 381 17.09 -2.81 27.21
N ALA A 382 15.92 -2.26 26.84
CA ALA A 382 14.81 -3.00 26.21
C ALA A 382 14.08 -2.22 25.08
N ILE A 383 13.49 -2.94 24.13
CA ILE A 383 12.46 -2.41 23.21
C ILE A 383 11.11 -2.92 23.69
N LYS A 384 10.19 -2.00 24.01
CA LYS A 384 8.79 -2.34 24.29
C LYS A 384 7.99 -2.25 22.98
N LEU A 385 7.48 -3.39 22.51
CA LEU A 385 6.48 -3.44 21.44
C LEU A 385 5.07 -3.26 22.04
N TYR A 386 4.12 -2.78 21.24
CA TYR A 386 2.75 -2.47 21.69
C TYR A 386 2.75 -1.55 22.91
N SER A 387 3.50 -0.46 22.82
CA SER A 387 3.40 0.68 23.75
C SER A 387 2.31 1.64 23.29
N ASN A 388 1.76 2.40 24.24
CA ASN A 388 0.87 3.52 23.96
C ASN A 388 1.51 4.49 22.94
N PHE A 389 0.72 5.05 22.02
CA PHE A 389 1.24 5.89 20.93
C PHE A 389 1.96 7.14 21.44
N TYR A 390 1.46 7.82 22.48
CA TYR A 390 2.14 9.01 23.06
C TYR A 390 3.41 8.67 23.83
N GLN A 391 3.59 7.40 24.24
CA GLN A 391 4.80 6.92 24.90
C GLN A 391 5.79 6.23 23.94
N SER A 392 5.43 6.08 22.66
CA SER A 392 6.26 5.44 21.64
C SER A 392 7.23 6.44 21.02
N ASP A 393 8.42 5.98 20.63
CA ASP A 393 9.38 6.78 19.86
C ASP A 393 9.16 6.61 18.35
N VAL A 394 8.68 5.41 17.96
CA VAL A 394 8.40 5.01 16.58
C VAL A 394 6.98 4.44 16.49
N ILE A 395 6.22 4.86 15.49
CA ILE A 395 4.91 4.29 15.15
C ILE A 395 5.06 3.57 13.80
N VAL A 396 4.70 2.29 13.76
CA VAL A 396 4.72 1.46 12.56
C VAL A 396 3.28 1.13 12.18
N CYS A 397 2.83 1.50 10.99
CA CYS A 397 1.42 1.36 10.61
C CYS A 397 1.21 0.96 9.15
N SER A 398 0.03 0.40 8.93
CA SER A 398 -0.61 0.37 7.62
C SER A 398 -1.34 1.70 7.34
N PRO A 399 -1.51 2.09 6.07
CA PRO A 399 -2.35 3.24 5.72
C PRO A 399 -3.79 3.10 6.24
N LEU A 400 -4.38 1.90 6.14
CA LEU A 400 -5.73 1.62 6.62
C LEU A 400 -5.82 1.67 8.15
N GLY A 401 -4.87 1.06 8.86
CA GLY A 401 -4.88 1.02 10.32
C GLY A 401 -4.81 2.41 10.94
N ILE A 402 -3.94 3.29 10.44
CA ILE A 402 -3.85 4.66 10.96
C ILE A 402 -5.05 5.52 10.54
N GLN A 403 -5.65 5.29 9.35
CA GLN A 403 -6.86 5.99 8.91
C GLN A 403 -8.00 5.88 9.93
N LEU A 404 -8.22 4.68 10.48
CA LEU A 404 -9.32 4.42 11.41
C LEU A 404 -9.17 5.14 12.76
N ILE A 405 -7.95 5.60 13.08
CA ILE A 405 -7.67 6.47 14.22
C ILE A 405 -7.88 7.95 13.84
N LEU A 406 -7.30 8.38 12.72
CA LEU A 406 -7.30 9.79 12.26
C LEU A 406 -8.68 10.28 11.79
N GLU A 407 -9.47 9.41 11.17
CA GLU A 407 -10.80 9.74 10.64
C GLU A 407 -11.94 9.04 11.40
N ASN A 408 -11.69 8.62 12.65
CA ASN A 408 -12.70 7.98 13.48
C ASN A 408 -14.01 8.78 13.52
N THR A 409 -15.16 8.10 13.40
CA THR A 409 -16.49 8.72 13.40
C THR A 409 -16.78 9.41 14.73
N ASP A 410 -16.31 8.82 15.83
CA ASP A 410 -16.40 9.42 17.15
C ASP A 410 -15.31 10.49 17.29
N LYS A 411 -15.69 11.77 17.20
CA LYS A 411 -14.77 12.91 17.39
C LYS A 411 -13.94 12.86 18.69
N LYS A 412 -14.41 12.13 19.72
CA LYS A 412 -13.69 11.91 20.99
C LYS A 412 -12.64 10.80 20.95
N LYS A 413 -12.78 9.83 20.04
CA LYS A 413 -11.81 8.74 19.83
C LYS A 413 -10.81 9.06 18.73
N ARG A 414 -11.13 10.04 17.89
CA ARG A 414 -10.20 10.60 16.92
C ARG A 414 -9.00 11.20 17.64
N GLN A 415 -7.80 10.74 17.27
CA GLN A 415 -6.55 11.24 17.82
C GLN A 415 -5.54 11.41 16.69
N ASP A 416 -5.11 12.64 16.45
CA ASP A 416 -4.02 12.99 15.54
C ASP A 416 -2.82 13.65 16.25
N ASP A 417 -2.99 14.09 17.51
CA ASP A 417 -1.96 14.76 18.32
C ASP A 417 -0.64 13.96 18.42
N PHE A 418 -0.66 12.63 18.49
CA PHE A 418 0.55 11.81 18.54
C PHE A 418 1.42 11.87 17.25
N LEU A 419 0.91 12.49 16.16
CA LEU A 419 1.66 12.75 14.94
C LEU A 419 2.23 14.17 14.84
N SER A 420 2.05 15.02 15.85
CA SER A 420 2.55 16.41 15.86
C SER A 420 4.06 16.50 15.72
N SER A 421 4.80 15.54 16.31
CA SER A 421 6.24 15.63 16.51
C SER A 421 7.08 14.70 15.64
N VAL A 422 6.49 14.13 14.58
CA VAL A 422 7.21 13.29 13.61
C VAL A 422 8.26 14.11 12.84
N GLU A 423 9.52 13.73 12.99
CA GLU A 423 10.71 14.30 12.34
C GLU A 423 11.22 13.42 11.19
N LEU A 424 10.91 12.11 11.19
CA LEU A 424 11.25 11.17 10.12
C LEU A 424 10.01 10.36 9.70
N MET A 425 9.72 10.34 8.39
CA MET A 425 8.61 9.61 7.81
C MET A 425 9.12 8.69 6.70
N ILE A 426 8.73 7.42 6.71
CA ILE A 426 9.22 6.41 5.77
C ILE A 426 8.05 5.65 5.16
N TYR A 427 7.98 5.58 3.84
CA TYR A 427 7.11 4.71 3.07
C TYR A 427 7.94 3.62 2.39
N ASP A 428 7.74 2.36 2.78
CA ASP A 428 8.31 1.19 2.11
C ASP A 428 7.29 0.62 1.11
N GLN A 429 7.78 -0.01 0.02
CA GLN A 429 6.96 -0.58 -1.06
C GLN A 429 5.75 0.29 -1.49
N PHE A 430 5.94 1.60 -1.73
CA PHE A 430 4.83 2.54 -1.98
C PHE A 430 3.91 2.12 -3.13
N HIS A 431 4.42 1.47 -4.18
CA HIS A 431 3.62 0.86 -5.24
C HIS A 431 2.57 -0.17 -4.77
N SER A 432 2.82 -0.92 -3.69
CA SER A 432 1.85 -1.83 -3.06
C SER A 432 0.76 -1.04 -2.33
N ILE A 433 1.15 0.04 -1.64
CA ILE A 433 0.24 0.97 -0.94
C ILE A 433 -0.71 1.67 -1.93
N GLU A 434 -0.24 2.01 -3.14
CA GLU A 434 -1.09 2.60 -4.17
C GLU A 434 -2.24 1.68 -4.63
N PHE A 435 -2.04 0.35 -4.58
CA PHE A 435 -3.11 -0.62 -4.87
C PHE A 435 -4.06 -0.90 -3.69
N GLN A 436 -3.79 -0.35 -2.50
CA GLN A 436 -4.73 -0.34 -1.37
C GLN A 436 -5.68 0.86 -1.51
N ASN A 437 -5.34 2.01 -0.93
CA ASN A 437 -6.10 3.25 -1.09
C ASN A 437 -5.21 4.47 -0.87
N VAL A 438 -4.92 5.19 -1.97
CA VAL A 438 -4.13 6.45 -1.98
C VAL A 438 -4.77 7.59 -1.17
N GLN A 439 -6.06 7.52 -0.86
CA GLN A 439 -6.73 8.51 -0.02
C GLN A 439 -6.22 8.46 1.43
N HIS A 440 -5.92 7.27 1.95
CA HIS A 440 -5.39 7.13 3.32
C HIS A 440 -4.01 7.78 3.46
N VAL A 441 -3.12 7.60 2.46
CA VAL A 441 -1.85 8.35 2.36
C VAL A 441 -2.09 9.85 2.37
N THR A 442 -3.08 10.33 1.59
CA THR A 442 -3.42 11.76 1.53
C THR A 442 -3.91 12.29 2.88
N SER A 443 -4.66 11.47 3.64
CA SER A 443 -5.15 11.83 4.98
C SER A 443 -4.05 11.86 6.04
N ILE A 444 -3.07 10.94 6.00
CA ILE A 444 -1.90 10.99 6.89
C ILE A 444 -1.19 12.35 6.74
N PHE A 445 -0.96 12.81 5.50
CA PHE A 445 -0.38 14.13 5.21
C PHE A 445 -1.33 15.32 5.51
N ALA A 446 -2.57 15.07 5.89
CA ALA A 446 -3.53 16.08 6.37
C ALA A 446 -3.64 16.11 7.91
N HIS A 447 -2.97 15.20 8.62
CA HIS A 447 -3.00 15.10 10.09
C HIS A 447 -1.60 15.20 10.73
N ILE A 448 -0.54 14.76 10.04
CA ILE A 448 0.85 14.82 10.51
C ILE A 448 1.35 16.27 10.73
N ASN A 449 2.17 16.47 11.77
CA ASN A 449 2.78 17.75 12.15
C ASN A 449 1.82 18.92 12.40
N LYS A 450 0.56 18.66 12.76
CA LYS A 450 -0.30 19.69 13.34
C LYS A 450 0.17 20.08 14.74
N ILE A 451 -0.17 21.30 15.15
CA ILE A 451 -0.22 21.69 16.56
C ILE A 451 -1.30 20.83 17.25
N PRO A 452 -0.99 20.16 18.38
CA PRO A 452 -1.95 19.28 19.06
C PRO A 452 -3.10 20.07 19.68
N GLN A 453 -4.25 19.42 19.83
CA GLN A 453 -5.44 20.01 20.47
C GLN A 453 -5.44 19.82 21.98
N GLN A 454 -4.79 18.78 22.50
CA GLN A 454 -4.71 18.47 23.92
C GLN A 454 -3.27 18.55 24.43
N GLN A 455 -3.11 18.86 25.72
CA GLN A 455 -1.82 18.98 26.39
C GLN A 455 -1.42 17.61 26.99
N HIS A 456 -0.74 16.79 26.19
CA HIS A 456 -0.28 15.44 26.57
C HIS A 456 1.03 15.49 27.36
N ASP A 457 1.00 16.09 28.56
CA ASP A 457 2.14 16.26 29.48
C ASP A 457 3.38 16.98 28.87
N ALA A 458 3.17 17.77 27.82
CA ALA A 458 4.25 18.46 27.09
C ALA A 458 4.76 19.71 27.83
N ASP A 459 6.07 19.78 28.06
CA ASP A 459 6.73 20.96 28.65
C ASP A 459 6.98 22.04 27.60
N PHE A 460 6.06 23.01 27.52
CA PHE A 460 6.14 24.14 26.59
C PHE A 460 7.41 24.97 26.69
N SER A 461 8.13 24.97 27.82
CA SER A 461 9.40 25.70 27.95
C SER A 461 10.53 25.09 27.13
N ARG A 462 10.39 23.82 26.73
CA ARG A 462 11.40 23.03 26.00
C ARG A 462 11.02 22.70 24.55
N ILE A 463 9.83 23.10 24.12
CA ILE A 463 9.36 22.85 22.75
C ILE A 463 10.05 23.82 21.79
N ARG A 464 10.72 23.27 20.77
CA ARG A 464 11.40 24.06 19.74
C ARG A 464 10.46 25.05 19.05
N MET A 465 10.92 26.29 18.83
CA MET A 465 10.07 27.36 18.30
C MET A 465 9.43 27.02 16.94
N TRP A 466 10.11 26.24 16.09
CA TRP A 466 9.56 25.79 14.81
C TRP A 466 8.42 24.75 14.93
N TYR A 467 8.23 24.11 16.10
CA TYR A 467 6.98 23.37 16.39
C TYR A 467 5.85 24.34 16.70
N ILE A 468 6.10 25.34 17.54
CA ILE A 468 5.11 26.36 17.96
C ILE A 468 4.62 27.16 16.75
N ASN A 469 5.52 27.49 15.81
CA ASN A 469 5.24 28.28 14.61
C ASN A 469 4.63 27.47 13.42
N ASP A 470 4.15 26.24 13.63
CA ASP A 470 3.63 25.34 12.56
C ASP A 470 4.63 25.06 11.42
N GLN A 471 5.93 25.08 11.71
CA GLN A 471 7.02 24.92 10.72
C GLN A 471 7.59 23.49 10.67
N ALA A 472 7.20 22.59 11.56
CA ALA A 472 7.70 21.20 11.64
C ALA A 472 7.66 20.42 10.31
N LYS A 473 6.67 20.71 9.45
CA LYS A 473 6.55 20.20 8.06
C LYS A 473 7.74 20.53 7.13
N GLN A 474 8.59 21.48 7.51
CA GLN A 474 9.84 21.86 6.82
C GLN A 474 11.08 21.16 7.37
N PHE A 475 11.01 20.59 8.58
CA PHE A 475 12.10 19.86 9.22
C PHE A 475 11.93 18.35 9.07
N ARG A 476 10.69 17.85 8.88
CA ARG A 476 10.41 16.43 8.67
C ARG A 476 11.07 15.90 7.39
N GLN A 477 11.95 14.90 7.54
CA GLN A 477 12.47 14.10 6.44
C GLN A 477 11.44 13.07 5.98
N THR A 478 11.20 12.97 4.67
CA THR A 478 10.28 11.99 4.08
C THR A 478 10.99 11.09 3.06
N LEU A 479 11.12 9.80 3.37
CA LEU A 479 11.71 8.76 2.50
C LEU A 479 10.59 7.91 1.87
N ILE A 480 10.58 7.79 0.54
CA ILE A 480 9.59 7.01 -0.22
C ILE A 480 10.32 6.04 -1.14
N PHE A 481 10.19 4.75 -0.87
CA PHE A 481 10.72 3.66 -1.70
C PHE A 481 9.59 3.04 -2.52
N THR A 482 9.74 3.01 -3.84
CA THR A 482 8.75 2.43 -4.76
C THR A 482 9.43 1.61 -5.85
N LYS A 483 8.79 0.56 -6.37
CA LYS A 483 9.28 -0.12 -7.57
C LYS A 483 8.94 0.62 -8.86
N TYR A 484 7.91 1.47 -8.81
CA TYR A 484 7.38 2.17 -9.97
C TYR A 484 7.10 3.63 -9.60
N ALA A 485 7.78 4.56 -10.24
CA ALA A 485 7.54 5.99 -10.07
C ALA A 485 6.17 6.36 -10.64
N SER A 486 5.27 6.87 -9.80
CA SER A 486 3.91 7.23 -10.18
C SER A 486 3.72 8.76 -10.23
N PRO A 487 2.65 9.26 -10.88
CA PRO A 487 2.25 10.67 -10.74
C PRO A 487 1.88 11.04 -9.29
N PHE A 488 1.30 10.11 -8.53
CA PHE A 488 0.87 10.34 -7.15
C PHE A 488 2.07 10.49 -6.20
N ALA A 489 3.03 9.58 -6.22
CA ALA A 489 4.29 9.69 -5.47
C ALA A 489 5.04 10.99 -5.81
N ASN A 490 5.06 11.38 -7.09
CA ASN A 490 5.67 12.63 -7.53
C ASN A 490 4.93 13.87 -7.01
N SER A 491 3.60 13.86 -6.98
CA SER A 491 2.77 14.93 -6.41
C SER A 491 2.99 15.05 -4.90
N LEU A 492 3.05 13.92 -4.19
CA LEU A 492 3.25 13.83 -2.75
C LEU A 492 4.56 14.51 -2.32
N ILE A 493 5.69 14.10 -2.89
CA ILE A 493 7.00 14.68 -2.57
C ILE A 493 7.21 16.09 -3.12
N ASN A 494 6.49 16.49 -4.17
CA ASN A 494 6.58 17.85 -4.71
C ASN A 494 5.76 18.87 -3.91
N GLY A 495 4.57 18.49 -3.44
CA GLY A 495 3.60 19.41 -2.82
C GLY A 495 3.44 19.28 -1.30
N ARG A 496 3.51 18.06 -0.74
CA ARG A 496 3.30 17.79 0.71
C ARG A 496 4.59 17.69 1.51
N CYS A 497 5.73 17.47 0.85
CA CYS A 497 7.04 17.43 1.48
C CYS A 497 7.78 18.76 1.21
N ARG A 498 8.03 19.53 2.28
CA ARG A 498 8.52 20.91 2.25
C ARG A 498 9.90 21.06 2.90
N ASN A 499 10.68 19.99 2.96
CA ASN A 499 11.95 19.91 3.67
C ASN A 499 12.95 21.01 3.24
N HIS A 500 13.47 21.78 4.20
CA HIS A 500 14.40 22.90 3.96
C HIS A 500 15.74 22.46 3.37
N ALA A 501 16.22 21.26 3.76
CA ALA A 501 17.44 20.67 3.24
C ALA A 501 17.29 20.24 1.77
N GLY A 502 16.05 20.17 1.27
CA GLY A 502 15.70 19.78 -0.08
C GLY A 502 15.40 18.29 -0.22
N ARG A 503 15.24 17.87 -1.47
CA ARG A 503 14.78 16.53 -1.86
C ARG A 503 15.61 15.96 -3.00
N TRP A 504 15.73 14.64 -3.00
CA TRP A 504 16.32 13.84 -4.06
C TRP A 504 15.27 12.96 -4.73
N LYS A 505 15.40 12.80 -6.04
CA LYS A 505 14.64 11.83 -6.82
C LYS A 505 15.59 11.11 -7.76
N ASN A 506 15.59 9.78 -7.79
CA ASN A 506 16.15 9.10 -8.95
C ASN A 506 15.12 9.09 -10.10
N ARG A 507 15.62 8.91 -11.31
CA ARG A 507 14.85 8.61 -12.52
C ARG A 507 15.64 7.60 -13.32
N ARG A 508 15.03 6.45 -13.56
CA ARG A 508 15.60 5.37 -14.36
C ARG A 508 15.31 5.58 -15.85
N THR A 509 16.30 5.30 -16.68
CA THR A 509 16.20 5.30 -18.15
C THR A 509 16.03 3.86 -18.61
N ILE A 510 14.85 3.50 -19.12
CA ILE A 510 14.54 2.12 -19.50
C ILE A 510 14.92 1.89 -20.96
N GLY A 511 15.76 0.88 -21.19
CA GLY A 511 16.24 0.49 -22.52
C GLY A 511 15.13 -0.07 -23.40
N ALA A 512 15.35 -0.07 -24.72
CA ALA A 512 14.37 -0.63 -25.67
C ALA A 512 14.17 -2.15 -25.47
N GLU A 513 15.20 -2.88 -25.04
CA GLU A 513 15.14 -4.34 -24.78
C GLU A 513 14.49 -4.66 -23.43
N GLU A 514 14.65 -3.79 -22.43
CA GLU A 514 14.02 -3.90 -21.11
C GLU A 514 12.54 -3.51 -21.11
N SER A 515 12.07 -2.82 -22.15
CA SER A 515 10.68 -2.37 -22.25
C SER A 515 9.69 -3.53 -22.35
N ALA A 516 8.52 -3.37 -21.71
CA ALA A 516 7.50 -4.42 -21.67
C ALA A 516 7.11 -4.95 -23.05
N VAL A 517 6.95 -4.06 -24.05
CA VAL A 517 6.61 -4.41 -25.44
C VAL A 517 7.62 -5.39 -26.05
N SER A 518 8.92 -5.19 -25.81
CA SER A 518 9.97 -6.10 -26.30
C SER A 518 9.96 -7.44 -25.54
N GLN A 519 9.64 -7.43 -24.24
CA GLN A 519 9.60 -8.62 -23.38
C GLN A 519 8.33 -9.49 -23.53
N VAL A 520 7.31 -9.04 -24.25
CA VAL A 520 6.11 -9.85 -24.55
C VAL A 520 6.48 -11.15 -25.26
N GLY A 521 7.39 -11.10 -26.22
CA GLY A 521 7.85 -12.26 -27.01
C GLY A 521 6.83 -12.79 -28.04
N LEU A 522 5.73 -12.07 -28.30
CA LEU A 522 4.67 -12.45 -29.23
C LEU A 522 4.57 -11.44 -30.38
N ARG A 523 4.50 -11.94 -31.62
CA ARG A 523 4.25 -11.13 -32.82
C ARG A 523 2.75 -10.82 -32.95
N VAL A 524 2.29 -9.83 -32.18
CA VAL A 524 0.91 -9.33 -32.19
C VAL A 524 0.95 -7.83 -32.47
N ARG A 525 0.00 -7.33 -33.27
CA ARG A 525 -0.07 -5.91 -33.63
C ARG A 525 -0.41 -5.07 -32.39
N GLN A 526 0.56 -4.28 -31.93
CA GLN A 526 0.47 -3.44 -30.73
C GLN A 526 0.35 -1.97 -31.14
N ILE A 527 -0.87 -1.44 -31.07
CA ILE A 527 -1.21 -0.09 -31.51
C ILE A 527 -1.28 0.85 -30.30
N PHE A 528 -0.37 1.82 -30.21
CA PHE A 528 -0.43 2.90 -29.25
C PHE A 528 -1.09 4.11 -29.90
N GLN A 529 -2.22 4.54 -29.35
CA GLN A 529 -3.04 5.62 -29.87
C GLN A 529 -3.12 6.75 -28.84
N ARG A 530 -2.52 7.89 -29.19
CA ARG A 530 -2.63 9.13 -28.43
C ARG A 530 -3.99 9.76 -28.65
N PHE A 531 -4.55 10.37 -27.62
CA PHE A 531 -5.60 11.36 -27.76
C PHE A 531 -5.11 12.71 -27.24
N ASP A 532 -5.50 13.79 -27.92
CA ASP A 532 -4.99 15.13 -27.62
C ASP A 532 -5.91 15.90 -26.65
N LEU A 533 -5.26 16.65 -25.75
CA LEU A 533 -5.87 17.48 -24.71
C LEU A 533 -5.98 18.95 -25.15
N VAL A 534 -6.27 19.21 -26.43
CA VAL A 534 -6.26 20.58 -26.99
C VAL A 534 -7.20 21.48 -26.19
N ASN A 535 -6.65 22.55 -25.63
CA ASN A 535 -7.34 23.56 -24.81
C ASN A 535 -8.00 23.06 -23.52
N LYS A 536 -7.59 21.89 -22.99
CA LYS A 536 -8.12 21.32 -21.74
C LYS A 536 -7.12 21.39 -20.60
N SER A 537 -7.63 21.62 -19.39
CA SER A 537 -6.81 21.55 -18.17
C SER A 537 -6.40 20.10 -17.84
N VAL A 538 -5.40 19.94 -16.96
CA VAL A 538 -4.98 18.62 -16.44
C VAL A 538 -6.15 17.89 -15.75
N SER A 539 -7.06 18.64 -15.12
CA SER A 539 -8.24 18.10 -14.44
C SER A 539 -9.30 17.53 -15.39
N GLU A 540 -9.34 17.98 -16.65
CA GLU A 540 -10.28 17.53 -17.69
C GLU A 540 -9.77 16.32 -18.49
N GLU A 541 -8.59 15.79 -18.17
CA GLU A 541 -7.99 14.62 -18.81
C GLU A 541 -8.91 13.39 -18.84
N PRO A 542 -9.56 12.99 -17.71
CA PRO A 542 -10.43 11.81 -17.70
C PRO A 542 -11.67 12.00 -18.58
N ASP A 543 -12.22 13.22 -18.60
CA ASP A 543 -13.37 13.56 -19.45
C ASP A 543 -12.99 13.59 -20.93
N ALA A 544 -11.77 14.02 -21.27
CA ALA A 544 -11.24 13.95 -22.63
C ALA A 544 -11.04 12.50 -23.07
N ARG A 545 -10.44 11.66 -22.21
CA ARG A 545 -10.23 10.22 -22.42
C ARG A 545 -11.55 9.50 -22.66
N PHE A 546 -12.54 9.72 -21.78
CA PHE A 546 -13.87 9.13 -21.88
C PHE A 546 -14.61 9.55 -23.16
N LYS A 547 -14.56 10.84 -23.53
CA LYS A 547 -15.12 11.35 -24.80
C LYS A 547 -14.44 10.72 -26.02
N PHE A 548 -13.12 10.55 -26.00
CA PHE A 548 -12.38 9.89 -27.08
C PHE A 548 -12.72 8.38 -27.17
N PHE A 549 -12.76 7.68 -26.04
CA PHE A 549 -13.10 6.27 -25.97
C PHE A 549 -14.51 5.98 -26.52
N THR A 550 -15.51 6.77 -26.11
CA THR A 550 -16.90 6.62 -26.54
C THR A 550 -17.12 7.00 -28.01
N SER A 551 -16.44 8.02 -28.53
CA SER A 551 -16.61 8.48 -29.92
C SER A 551 -15.78 7.71 -30.96
N VAL A 552 -14.59 7.23 -30.60
CA VAL A 552 -13.66 6.57 -31.55
C VAL A 552 -13.53 5.07 -31.28
N ILE A 553 -13.39 4.66 -30.02
CA ILE A 553 -13.02 3.27 -29.72
C ILE A 553 -14.23 2.34 -29.69
N ILE A 554 -15.33 2.73 -29.04
CA ILE A 554 -16.56 1.93 -29.01
C ILE A 554 -17.12 1.67 -30.43
N PRO A 555 -17.27 2.66 -31.33
CA PRO A 555 -17.72 2.39 -32.70
C PRO A 555 -16.77 1.47 -33.48
N ASN A 556 -15.46 1.54 -33.22
CA ASN A 556 -14.48 0.64 -33.83
C ASN A 556 -14.52 -0.79 -33.26
N MET A 557 -14.94 -0.98 -32.01
CA MET A 557 -15.22 -2.32 -31.46
C MET A 557 -16.45 -2.94 -32.13
N VAL A 558 -17.53 -2.17 -32.26
CA VAL A 558 -18.79 -2.61 -32.90
C VAL A 558 -18.60 -2.91 -34.40
N LYS A 559 -17.78 -2.11 -35.09
CA LYS A 559 -17.49 -2.24 -36.54
C LYS A 559 -16.21 -3.05 -36.84
N SER A 560 -15.66 -3.77 -35.86
CA SER A 560 -14.41 -4.52 -36.01
C SER A 560 -14.50 -5.54 -37.15
N THR A 561 -13.53 -5.50 -38.08
CA THR A 561 -13.43 -6.44 -39.21
C THR A 561 -12.66 -7.73 -38.88
N GLY A 562 -12.17 -7.85 -37.65
CA GLY A 562 -11.51 -9.05 -37.13
C GLY A 562 -12.50 -9.94 -36.39
N TYR A 563 -12.21 -10.23 -35.13
CA TYR A 563 -13.18 -10.89 -34.24
C TYR A 563 -14.28 -9.92 -33.78
N GLU A 564 -15.52 -10.42 -33.72
CA GLU A 564 -16.66 -9.73 -33.10
C GLU A 564 -16.74 -9.92 -31.57
N ASP A 565 -15.94 -10.83 -31.02
CA ASP A 565 -15.97 -11.33 -29.65
C ASP A 565 -14.55 -11.45 -29.06
N GLY A 566 -14.46 -11.73 -27.75
CA GLY A 566 -13.17 -11.91 -27.08
C GLY A 566 -12.41 -10.60 -26.82
N PHE A 567 -13.11 -9.46 -26.70
CA PHE A 567 -12.50 -8.18 -26.33
C PHE A 567 -12.29 -8.08 -24.81
N LEU A 568 -11.04 -7.91 -24.37
CA LEU A 568 -10.70 -7.56 -23.00
C LEU A 568 -10.43 -6.04 -22.90
N LEU A 569 -11.27 -5.33 -22.15
CA LEU A 569 -11.07 -3.91 -21.85
C LEU A 569 -10.42 -3.77 -20.47
N TYR A 570 -9.13 -3.47 -20.47
CA TYR A 570 -8.32 -3.28 -19.27
C TYR A 570 -8.38 -1.81 -18.83
N ILE A 571 -8.77 -1.59 -17.57
CA ILE A 571 -8.97 -0.25 -17.01
C ILE A 571 -8.16 -0.12 -15.70
N PRO A 572 -7.11 0.72 -15.67
CA PRO A 572 -6.33 1.00 -14.47
C PRO A 572 -7.12 1.60 -13.31
N ASP A 573 -7.90 2.66 -13.58
CA ASP A 573 -8.59 3.44 -12.55
C ASP A 573 -10.04 3.00 -12.33
N TYR A 574 -10.47 2.94 -11.07
CA TYR A 574 -11.81 2.48 -10.71
C TYR A 574 -12.90 3.50 -11.07
N THR A 575 -12.62 4.80 -11.03
CA THR A 575 -13.61 5.85 -11.35
C THR A 575 -13.91 5.87 -12.85
N ASP A 576 -12.88 5.72 -13.69
CA ASP A 576 -13.00 5.49 -15.12
C ASP A 576 -13.76 4.18 -15.43
N TYR A 577 -13.50 3.10 -14.70
CA TYR A 577 -14.21 1.83 -14.85
C TYR A 577 -15.72 1.98 -14.63
N VAL A 578 -16.14 2.71 -13.59
CA VAL A 578 -17.57 2.97 -13.33
C VAL A 578 -18.22 3.75 -14.47
N ARG A 579 -17.55 4.82 -14.96
CA ARG A 579 -18.01 5.62 -16.10
C ARG A 579 -18.19 4.77 -17.36
N VAL A 580 -17.19 3.94 -17.70
CA VAL A 580 -17.22 3.05 -18.87
C VAL A 580 -18.30 1.98 -18.75
N ARG A 581 -18.44 1.34 -17.58
CA ARG A 581 -19.45 0.31 -17.30
C ARG A 581 -20.87 0.86 -17.50
N ASN A 582 -21.17 2.01 -16.90
CA ASN A 582 -22.50 2.62 -16.99
C ASN A 582 -22.82 3.02 -18.44
N TYR A 583 -21.86 3.64 -19.14
CA TYR A 583 -22.03 3.96 -20.57
C TYR A 583 -22.30 2.73 -21.44
N LEU A 584 -21.58 1.63 -21.25
CA LEU A 584 -21.81 0.40 -22.00
C LEU A 584 -23.21 -0.17 -21.74
N HIS A 585 -23.69 -0.09 -20.50
CA HIS A 585 -25.04 -0.56 -20.12
C HIS A 585 -26.16 0.30 -20.73
N GLU A 586 -26.01 1.63 -20.72
CA GLU A 586 -27.04 2.56 -21.16
C GLU A 586 -27.05 2.84 -22.68
N ARG A 587 -25.88 2.85 -23.31
CA ARG A 587 -25.69 3.42 -24.66
C ARG A 587 -25.25 2.39 -25.71
N THR A 588 -25.01 1.14 -25.34
CA THR A 588 -24.58 0.10 -26.27
C THR A 588 -25.38 -1.19 -26.13
N THR A 589 -25.53 -1.93 -27.22
CA THR A 589 -26.14 -3.27 -27.24
C THR A 589 -25.09 -4.39 -27.09
N LEU A 590 -23.89 -4.06 -26.62
CA LEU A 590 -22.78 -5.00 -26.49
C LEU A 590 -23.03 -5.96 -25.31
N LEU A 591 -22.94 -7.26 -25.56
CA LEU A 591 -22.93 -8.27 -24.50
C LEU A 591 -21.60 -8.21 -23.76
N PHE A 592 -21.56 -7.55 -22.60
CA PHE A 592 -20.37 -7.42 -21.77
C PHE A 592 -20.51 -8.08 -20.39
N GLY A 593 -19.39 -8.54 -19.84
CA GLY A 593 -19.25 -8.91 -18.44
C GLY A 593 -18.33 -7.95 -17.70
N ASP A 594 -18.51 -7.87 -16.39
CA ASP A 594 -17.69 -7.05 -15.51
C ASP A 594 -16.96 -7.89 -14.46
N VAL A 595 -15.67 -7.63 -14.29
CA VAL A 595 -14.75 -8.39 -13.44
C VAL A 595 -13.83 -7.39 -12.73
N ASN A 596 -14.24 -6.97 -11.54
CA ASN A 596 -13.61 -5.93 -10.72
C ASN A 596 -13.30 -6.43 -9.29
N GLU A 597 -12.53 -5.65 -8.53
CA GLU A 597 -12.02 -5.99 -7.19
C GLU A 597 -13.10 -6.18 -6.12
N TYR A 598 -14.28 -5.57 -6.28
CA TYR A 598 -15.42 -5.66 -5.35
C TYR A 598 -16.41 -6.77 -5.73
N SER A 599 -16.16 -7.52 -6.80
CA SER A 599 -17.05 -8.60 -7.25
C SER A 599 -16.79 -9.88 -6.45
N SER A 600 -17.87 -10.52 -5.98
CA SER A 600 -17.77 -11.81 -5.27
C SER A 600 -17.14 -12.91 -6.13
N GLN A 601 -16.46 -13.88 -5.50
CA GLN A 601 -15.74 -14.95 -6.21
C GLN A 601 -16.66 -15.77 -7.14
N ARG A 602 -17.94 -15.94 -6.76
CA ARG A 602 -18.98 -16.54 -7.60
C ARG A 602 -19.25 -15.73 -8.87
N ARG A 603 -19.37 -14.39 -8.78
CA ARG A 603 -19.55 -13.49 -9.94
C ARG A 603 -18.30 -13.50 -10.83
N LEU A 604 -17.11 -13.37 -10.23
CA LEU A 604 -15.82 -13.41 -10.92
C LEU A 604 -15.63 -14.70 -11.74
N THR A 605 -15.95 -15.86 -11.17
CA THR A 605 -15.82 -17.15 -11.84
C THR A 605 -16.89 -17.35 -12.91
N SER A 606 -18.15 -16.98 -12.65
CA SER A 606 -19.24 -17.04 -13.63
C SER A 606 -18.97 -16.17 -14.86
N ARG A 607 -18.63 -14.89 -14.67
CA ARG A 607 -18.36 -13.96 -15.78
C ARG A 607 -17.17 -14.39 -16.64
N ARG A 608 -16.07 -14.88 -16.02
CA ARG A 608 -14.92 -15.46 -16.74
C ARG A 608 -15.32 -16.68 -17.58
N SER A 609 -16.13 -17.59 -17.03
CA SER A 609 -16.62 -18.76 -17.76
C SER A 609 -17.51 -18.39 -18.96
N LEU A 610 -18.44 -17.45 -18.79
CA LEU A 610 -19.30 -16.95 -19.86
C LEU A 610 -18.52 -16.24 -20.98
N PHE A 611 -17.45 -15.52 -20.64
CA PHE A 611 -16.53 -14.92 -21.61
C PHE A 611 -15.71 -15.97 -22.36
N GLN A 612 -15.16 -16.97 -21.66
CA GLN A 612 -14.45 -18.10 -22.30
C GLN A 612 -15.36 -18.88 -23.28
N GLN A 613 -16.67 -18.96 -23.00
CA GLN A 613 -17.67 -19.57 -23.88
C GLN A 613 -18.11 -18.69 -25.06
N GLY A 614 -17.60 -17.45 -25.19
CA GLY A 614 -18.03 -16.48 -26.20
C GLY A 614 -19.45 -15.91 -26.00
N ARG A 615 -20.12 -16.22 -24.88
CA ARG A 615 -21.45 -15.69 -24.55
C ARG A 615 -21.42 -14.21 -24.17
N LEU A 616 -20.26 -13.72 -23.74
CA LEU A 616 -19.96 -12.31 -23.53
C LEU A 616 -18.90 -11.90 -24.56
N LYS A 617 -19.21 -10.90 -25.38
CA LYS A 617 -18.31 -10.38 -26.43
C LYS A 617 -17.19 -9.52 -25.84
N VAL A 618 -17.47 -8.82 -24.73
CA VAL A 618 -16.54 -7.91 -24.05
C VAL A 618 -16.40 -8.29 -22.56
N LEU A 619 -15.20 -8.17 -22.00
CA LEU A 619 -14.94 -8.28 -20.57
C LEU A 619 -14.27 -7.00 -20.05
N LEU A 620 -14.89 -6.35 -19.06
CA LEU A 620 -14.28 -5.26 -18.30
C LEU A 620 -13.40 -5.86 -17.20
N TYR A 621 -12.15 -5.41 -17.11
CA TYR A 621 -11.17 -5.95 -16.17
C TYR A 621 -10.33 -4.84 -15.53
N THR A 622 -10.30 -4.76 -14.20
CA THR A 622 -9.59 -3.71 -13.46
C THR A 622 -8.15 -4.09 -13.12
N GLU A 623 -7.24 -3.13 -13.15
CA GLU A 623 -5.83 -3.34 -12.74
C GLU A 623 -5.72 -3.77 -11.28
N ARG A 624 -6.53 -3.19 -10.39
CA ARG A 624 -6.53 -3.53 -8.96
C ARG A 624 -6.92 -4.99 -8.71
N LEU A 625 -7.94 -5.52 -9.39
CA LEU A 625 -8.24 -6.95 -9.31
C LEU A 625 -7.09 -7.81 -9.86
N HIS A 626 -6.47 -7.38 -10.96
CA HIS A 626 -5.33 -8.09 -11.54
C HIS A 626 -4.15 -8.14 -10.56
N HIS A 627 -3.88 -7.05 -9.82
CA HIS A 627 -2.91 -7.00 -8.73
C HIS A 627 -3.17 -8.08 -7.67
N PHE A 628 -4.36 -8.12 -7.08
CA PHE A 628 -4.68 -9.02 -5.96
C PHE A 628 -4.94 -10.48 -6.35
N ARG A 629 -5.36 -10.77 -7.58
CA ARG A 629 -5.77 -12.13 -7.99
C ARG A 629 -4.96 -12.73 -9.13
N ARG A 630 -4.27 -11.95 -9.98
CA ARG A 630 -3.53 -12.42 -11.18
C ARG A 630 -4.30 -13.50 -11.95
N TYR A 631 -5.53 -13.20 -12.35
CA TYR A 631 -6.35 -14.17 -13.08
C TYR A 631 -5.83 -14.35 -14.51
N ASP A 632 -5.71 -15.61 -14.91
CA ASP A 632 -5.55 -15.98 -16.32
C ASP A 632 -6.91 -15.89 -17.03
N ILE A 633 -7.06 -14.92 -17.94
CA ILE A 633 -8.31 -14.69 -18.66
C ILE A 633 -8.26 -15.45 -19.99
N LYS A 634 -9.06 -16.50 -20.09
CA LYS A 634 -9.17 -17.35 -21.30
C LYS A 634 -10.20 -16.77 -22.27
N GLY A 635 -9.98 -16.98 -23.57
CA GLY A 635 -10.88 -16.50 -24.64
C GLY A 635 -10.61 -15.06 -25.11
N VAL A 636 -9.54 -14.42 -24.62
CA VAL A 636 -9.10 -13.09 -25.08
C VAL A 636 -8.54 -13.20 -26.50
N LYS A 637 -9.10 -12.42 -27.43
CA LYS A 637 -8.66 -12.31 -28.83
C LYS A 637 -8.13 -10.91 -29.14
N ASN A 638 -8.75 -9.88 -28.55
CA ASN A 638 -8.32 -8.49 -28.67
C ASN A 638 -8.19 -7.87 -27.28
N VAL A 639 -7.19 -7.01 -27.09
CA VAL A 639 -6.98 -6.27 -25.84
C VAL A 639 -7.06 -4.78 -26.10
N ILE A 640 -7.80 -4.06 -25.28
CA ILE A 640 -7.84 -2.61 -25.26
C ILE A 640 -7.46 -2.15 -23.86
N PHE A 641 -6.32 -1.47 -23.73
CA PHE A 641 -5.94 -0.74 -22.53
C PHE A 641 -6.54 0.67 -22.62
N TYR A 642 -7.52 0.98 -21.76
CA TYR A 642 -8.13 2.31 -21.66
C TYR A 642 -7.11 3.38 -21.18
N LYS A 643 -6.10 2.93 -20.44
CA LYS A 643 -4.90 3.66 -20.02
C LYS A 643 -3.75 2.65 -19.90
N PRO A 644 -2.48 3.02 -20.17
CA PRO A 644 -1.34 2.13 -19.92
C PRO A 644 -1.35 1.61 -18.47
N PRO A 645 -1.11 0.31 -18.24
CA PRO A 645 -0.97 -0.25 -16.90
C PRO A 645 0.13 0.45 -16.09
N SER A 646 -0.07 0.53 -14.77
CA SER A 646 0.87 1.19 -13.86
C SER A 646 2.13 0.35 -13.63
N ASN A 647 1.99 -0.98 -13.65
CA ASN A 647 3.09 -1.93 -13.68
C ASN A 647 3.32 -2.49 -15.11
N PRO A 648 4.55 -2.39 -15.69
CA PRO A 648 4.87 -2.94 -17.01
C PRO A 648 4.68 -4.46 -17.14
N GLU A 649 4.77 -5.24 -16.05
CA GLU A 649 4.55 -6.69 -16.07
C GLU A 649 3.09 -7.02 -16.42
N PHE A 650 2.13 -6.20 -15.99
CA PHE A 650 0.71 -6.45 -16.23
C PHE A 650 0.36 -6.27 -17.71
N TYR A 651 1.06 -5.35 -18.40
CA TYR A 651 1.00 -5.26 -19.85
C TYR A 651 1.43 -6.57 -20.51
N GLN A 652 2.54 -7.17 -20.06
CA GLN A 652 3.02 -8.46 -20.59
C GLN A 652 2.04 -9.60 -20.31
N GLU A 653 1.55 -9.72 -19.08
CA GLU A 653 0.58 -10.76 -18.68
C GLU A 653 -0.70 -10.68 -19.51
N VAL A 654 -1.27 -9.48 -19.64
CA VAL A 654 -2.53 -9.26 -20.36
C VAL A 654 -2.37 -9.52 -21.87
N VAL A 655 -1.24 -9.13 -22.49
CA VAL A 655 -0.96 -9.48 -23.89
C VAL A 655 -0.71 -10.98 -24.07
N ARG A 656 -0.11 -11.66 -23.09
CA ARG A 656 0.08 -13.13 -23.11
C ARG A 656 -1.24 -13.91 -23.06
N PHE A 657 -2.36 -13.33 -22.62
CA PHE A 657 -3.68 -13.97 -22.74
C PHE A 657 -4.06 -14.24 -24.21
N ILE A 658 -3.72 -13.34 -25.14
CA ILE A 658 -3.91 -13.57 -26.59
C ILE A 658 -3.05 -14.77 -27.05
N GLY A 659 -1.79 -14.83 -26.60
CA GLY A 659 -0.89 -15.95 -26.90
C GLY A 659 -1.42 -17.31 -26.41
N ARG A 660 -2.06 -17.34 -25.23
CA ARG A 660 -2.73 -18.55 -24.70
C ARG A 660 -3.97 -18.92 -25.52
N SER A 661 -4.81 -17.95 -25.89
CA SER A 661 -5.95 -18.20 -26.78
C SER A 661 -5.51 -18.71 -28.16
N ALA A 662 -4.39 -18.22 -28.70
CA ALA A 662 -3.83 -18.69 -29.96
C ALA A 662 -3.25 -20.11 -29.85
N PHE A 663 -2.56 -20.45 -28.76
CA PHE A 663 -2.12 -21.82 -28.48
C PHE A 663 -3.29 -22.82 -28.41
N HIS A 664 -4.45 -22.39 -27.90
CA HIS A 664 -5.69 -23.19 -27.89
C HIS A 664 -6.49 -23.15 -29.21
N GLY A 665 -5.99 -22.49 -30.27
CA GLY A 665 -6.68 -22.39 -31.56
C GLY A 665 -7.91 -21.49 -31.57
N VAL A 666 -8.10 -20.66 -30.54
CA VAL A 666 -9.27 -19.76 -30.37
C VAL A 666 -9.04 -18.39 -31.04
N ALA A 667 -7.77 -18.01 -31.26
CA ALA A 667 -7.35 -16.74 -31.85
C ALA A 667 -6.20 -16.92 -32.85
N ASP A 668 -6.14 -16.09 -33.89
CA ASP A 668 -4.96 -15.93 -34.74
C ASP A 668 -4.20 -14.66 -34.35
N LEU A 669 -2.89 -14.78 -34.10
CA LEU A 669 -2.00 -13.67 -33.74
C LEU A 669 -1.93 -12.60 -34.84
N ASN A 670 -2.13 -12.96 -36.10
CA ASN A 670 -2.12 -12.03 -37.24
C ASN A 670 -3.36 -11.12 -37.28
N ILE A 671 -4.50 -11.62 -36.77
CA ILE A 671 -5.79 -10.91 -36.72
C ILE A 671 -5.93 -10.15 -35.39
N SER A 672 -5.37 -10.70 -34.31
CA SER A 672 -5.44 -10.16 -32.96
C SER A 672 -4.79 -8.78 -32.86
N VAL A 673 -5.46 -7.84 -32.20
CA VAL A 673 -4.97 -6.48 -31.98
C VAL A 673 -4.90 -6.16 -30.49
N VAL A 674 -3.76 -5.62 -30.06
CA VAL A 674 -3.60 -4.93 -28.78
C VAL A 674 -3.65 -3.44 -29.07
N ARG A 675 -4.52 -2.69 -28.38
CA ARG A 675 -4.58 -1.22 -28.48
C ARG A 675 -4.38 -0.59 -27.11
N CYS A 676 -3.48 0.38 -26.99
CA CYS A 676 -3.27 1.15 -25.77
C CYS A 676 -3.57 2.62 -26.02
N LEU A 677 -4.50 3.18 -25.23
CA LEU A 677 -4.85 4.59 -25.27
C LEU A 677 -4.01 5.35 -24.26
N PHE A 678 -3.44 6.48 -24.67
CA PHE A 678 -2.62 7.30 -23.77
C PHE A 678 -2.75 8.80 -24.06
N SER A 679 -2.49 9.62 -23.05
CA SER A 679 -2.27 11.07 -23.22
C SER A 679 -0.81 11.44 -22.92
N LYS A 680 -0.44 12.70 -23.14
CA LYS A 680 0.90 13.22 -22.78
C LYS A 680 1.20 13.13 -21.27
N LEU A 681 0.16 13.01 -20.43
CA LEU A 681 0.27 12.90 -18.97
C LEU A 681 0.56 11.47 -18.50
N ASP A 682 0.39 10.46 -19.36
CA ASP A 682 0.68 9.05 -19.06
C ASP A 682 2.17 8.68 -19.23
N SER A 683 3.05 9.66 -19.45
CA SER A 683 4.47 9.45 -19.79
C SER A 683 5.19 8.50 -18.84
N LEU A 684 5.00 8.62 -17.52
CA LEU A 684 5.65 7.77 -16.50
C LEU A 684 5.27 6.28 -16.59
N ALA A 685 4.06 5.96 -17.04
CA ALA A 685 3.65 4.58 -17.28
C ALA A 685 4.14 4.10 -18.66
N LEU A 686 4.04 4.98 -19.66
CA LEU A 686 4.44 4.70 -21.03
C LEU A 686 5.96 4.43 -21.16
N GLU A 687 6.81 5.17 -20.45
CA GLU A 687 8.27 4.98 -20.40
C GLU A 687 8.67 3.56 -20.00
N LYS A 688 7.89 2.91 -19.11
CA LYS A 688 8.12 1.53 -18.66
C LYS A 688 7.65 0.48 -19.67
N ILE A 689 6.62 0.81 -20.45
CA ILE A 689 6.01 -0.11 -21.42
C ILE A 689 6.79 -0.12 -22.73
N VAL A 690 7.21 1.05 -23.25
CA VAL A 690 7.89 1.17 -24.56
C VAL A 690 9.38 1.55 -24.47
N GLY A 691 9.90 1.90 -23.29
CA GLY A 691 11.25 2.41 -23.09
C GLY A 691 11.34 3.93 -23.25
N SER A 692 12.26 4.57 -22.51
CA SER A 692 12.25 6.03 -22.30
C SER A 692 12.41 6.84 -23.61
N GLN A 693 13.25 6.38 -24.54
CA GLN A 693 13.44 7.05 -25.84
C GLN A 693 12.18 7.00 -26.71
N ARG A 694 11.51 5.84 -26.77
CA ARG A 694 10.29 5.67 -27.58
C ARG A 694 9.12 6.44 -26.98
N ALA A 695 8.98 6.44 -25.66
CA ALA A 695 7.93 7.20 -24.97
C ALA A 695 8.01 8.70 -25.26
N ALA A 696 9.20 9.30 -25.29
CA ALA A 696 9.38 10.70 -25.68
C ALA A 696 8.91 10.98 -27.12
N VAL A 697 9.12 10.03 -28.06
CA VAL A 697 8.61 10.14 -29.44
C VAL A 697 7.09 10.00 -29.49
N LEU A 698 6.49 9.11 -28.69
CA LEU A 698 5.03 8.93 -28.62
C LEU A 698 4.31 10.16 -28.04
N THR A 699 4.87 10.79 -26.99
CA THR A 699 4.24 11.94 -26.33
C THR A 699 4.43 13.25 -27.11
N HIS A 700 5.57 13.46 -27.76
CA HIS A 700 5.89 14.72 -28.45
C HIS A 700 5.80 14.66 -29.99
N GLY A 701 5.66 13.48 -30.59
CA GLY A 701 5.60 13.31 -32.04
C GLY A 701 4.32 13.86 -32.68
N GLN A 702 4.38 14.06 -34.00
CA GLN A 702 3.24 14.56 -34.79
C GLN A 702 2.16 13.50 -35.03
N ASN A 703 2.55 12.22 -35.10
CA ASN A 703 1.58 11.13 -35.31
C ASN A 703 0.78 10.87 -34.03
N GLU A 704 -0.50 10.55 -34.19
CA GLU A 704 -1.37 10.12 -33.10
C GLU A 704 -1.33 8.61 -32.89
N VAL A 705 -0.99 7.83 -33.92
CA VAL A 705 -1.04 6.37 -33.91
C VAL A 705 0.33 5.78 -34.26
N TYR A 706 0.78 4.82 -33.45
CA TYR A 706 2.03 4.10 -33.63
C TYR A 706 1.78 2.59 -33.51
N GLU A 707 2.35 1.79 -34.42
CA GLU A 707 2.24 0.34 -34.42
C GLU A 707 3.60 -0.32 -34.15
N PHE A 708 3.67 -1.16 -33.13
CA PHE A 708 4.76 -2.11 -32.89
C PHE A 708 4.31 -3.52 -33.33
N LYS A 709 5.26 -4.34 -33.78
CA LYS A 709 5.04 -5.69 -34.35
C LYS A 709 5.96 -6.72 -33.71
#